data_AF-A0A7X1U622-F1
#
_entry.id   AF-A0A7X1U622-F1
#
_cell.length_a   1.000
_cell.length_b   1.000
_cell.length_c   1.000
_cell.angle_alpha   90.00
_cell.angle_beta   90.00
_cell.angle_gamma   90.00
#
_symmetry.space_group_name_H-M   'P 1'
#
loop_
_entity.id
_entity.type
_entity.pdbx_description
1 polymer ?
#
loop_
_entity_poly.entity_id
_entity_poly.type
_entity_poly.pdbx_seq_one_letter_code
_entity_poly.pdbx_strand_id
1 'polypeptide(L)'
;MAQDSSVITGIELEQFMDRLEAQQQEQETDTLLAQLQAQPLFADSLGSIARLHTLWMQAGDSVAAQAVIDRDGDALLQASGDAARDELQINLDILRLQVANYLDDEPVLLQVLEKLNQMATQTLDFDVEYYRRYRIFDQLEMGSIEVALKTIEVRYALALINPERAALRAWDDADRHRRRALALARHERDEEARAAALDAINVIRNASPEQDIDEGDWLWLGNSLIEIIPLRLALFEQPIAQLTAGLSQPRRREWDVRIARLAARSLHAQGDLNGALKICHVAAMSLDSGGGNSFIEYELPWLQEAGRMEEAGHRAFLDIYDRQSEMWPPVARLVLERLKDPEDRNAWWPICIMRACVTSELLQIFLEALPPITSEEPATTPLLAALYAAMDDLEQLDRLFAEARADALRRNPEQPWIKRLAAVHDADRDLIDAATEVELLQQAIEAGRLHDNRSAYALFVAQVRKLGIIEALKQCRPQLASGNHAYNYALTMEELAEPEADKLPSEARDEAYSLLRDAQKDAYEQGQAHMERYFTTGSGHPFDACAHLYSMLCNNLAINYRCYNEQQRYADAIELHQRGIAASSFAEHFNGVLSARIAMDDYPGIAEAAEQLWHFSMDYGYSRHNPESYIVSVAYALYSLDRDSEILIWLERLLNWQAAQEISDQQLDSSALFDRIKLARYLAPTHPDNADSLWQRYESCVLEMNEVSVMSCSVDYFKARGRTEEALDYCARTLALCDPSKDYDVQCRTRIESIVAELQAPAAPAAKKSWWQLWK
;
A
#
# COMPACT_ATOMS: atom_id res chain seq x y z
N MET A 1 7.61 62.53 28.02
CA MET A 1 6.25 62.60 27.44
C MET A 1 5.75 61.18 27.42
N ALA A 2 4.76 60.88 28.26
CA ALA A 2 4.12 59.57 28.32
C ALA A 2 3.32 59.38 27.02
N GLN A 3 3.80 58.53 26.13
CA GLN A 3 2.93 57.90 25.14
C GLN A 3 2.16 56.83 25.90
N ASP A 4 0.83 56.90 25.87
CA ASP A 4 -0.05 55.80 26.28
C ASP A 4 0.38 54.55 25.50
N SER A 5 1.15 53.69 26.16
CA SER A 5 1.55 52.39 25.65
C SER A 5 0.34 51.46 25.75
N SER A 6 -0.57 51.56 24.78
CA SER A 6 -1.69 50.63 24.64
C SER A 6 -1.15 49.21 24.44
N VAL A 7 -1.63 48.25 25.23
CA VAL A 7 -1.30 46.83 25.08
C VAL A 7 -1.89 46.31 23.77
N ILE A 8 -1.08 45.64 22.95
CA ILE A 8 -1.55 44.97 21.73
C ILE A 8 -2.17 43.62 22.10
N THR A 9 -3.43 43.39 21.73
CA THR A 9 -4.18 42.16 22.02
C THR A 9 -5.25 41.86 20.97
N GLY A 10 -5.88 40.67 21.02
CA GLY A 10 -6.91 40.23 20.08
C GLY A 10 -6.46 40.31 18.62
N ILE A 11 -7.33 40.85 17.75
CA ILE A 11 -7.07 40.95 16.29
C ILE A 11 -5.80 41.77 15.99
N GLU A 12 -5.48 42.79 16.80
CA GLU A 12 -4.29 43.61 16.59
C GLU A 12 -3.01 42.82 16.84
N LEU A 13 -3.03 41.91 17.83
CA LEU A 13 -1.93 40.99 18.10
C LEU A 13 -1.76 39.97 16.97
N GLU A 14 -2.86 39.39 16.48
CA GLU A 14 -2.82 38.44 15.36
C GLU A 14 -2.19 39.08 14.12
N GLN A 15 -2.62 40.30 13.75
CA GLN A 15 -2.04 41.05 12.62
C GLN A 15 -0.58 41.45 12.84
N PHE A 16 -0.16 41.61 14.10
CA PHE A 16 1.23 41.85 14.43
C PHE A 16 2.07 40.58 14.25
N MET A 17 1.63 39.44 14.79
CA MET A 17 2.32 38.16 14.66
C MET A 17 2.38 37.67 13.21
N ASP A 18 1.30 37.83 12.43
CA ASP A 18 1.28 37.51 10.99
C ASP A 18 2.39 38.25 10.23
N ARG A 19 2.64 39.52 10.57
CA ARG A 19 3.70 40.31 9.96
C ARG A 19 5.09 39.84 10.38
N LEU A 20 5.27 39.46 11.64
CA LEU A 20 6.55 38.95 12.15
C LEU A 20 6.90 37.60 11.50
N GLU A 21 5.94 36.67 11.46
CA GLU A 21 6.09 35.35 10.86
C GLU A 21 6.35 35.44 9.34
N ALA A 22 5.68 36.36 8.63
CA ALA A 22 5.93 36.59 7.21
C ALA A 22 7.33 37.16 6.92
N GLN A 23 7.93 37.89 7.85
CA GLN A 23 9.28 38.47 7.71
C GLN A 23 10.40 37.51 8.13
N GLN A 24 10.03 36.33 8.64
CA GLN A 24 10.92 35.44 9.37
C GLN A 24 11.95 34.70 8.50
N GLN A 25 11.72 34.60 7.18
CA GLN A 25 12.70 34.00 6.27
C GLN A 25 13.92 34.90 6.00
N GLU A 26 13.88 36.19 6.37
CA GLU A 26 14.91 37.17 5.98
C GLU A 26 15.50 38.00 7.15
N GLN A 27 15.05 37.79 8.40
CA GLN A 27 15.45 38.62 9.56
C GLN A 27 16.47 37.97 10.51
N GLU A 28 17.41 38.79 11.00
CA GLU A 28 18.32 38.44 12.11
C GLU A 28 17.59 38.42 13.46
N THR A 29 17.95 37.49 14.34
CA THR A 29 17.33 37.26 15.67
C THR A 29 17.19 38.52 16.53
N ASP A 30 18.21 39.39 16.51
CA ASP A 30 18.22 40.64 17.29
C ASP A 30 17.14 41.64 16.83
N THR A 31 16.77 41.60 15.54
CA THR A 31 15.72 42.46 14.98
C THR A 31 14.34 42.00 15.43
N LEU A 32 14.11 40.69 15.47
CA LEU A 32 12.86 40.10 15.97
C LEU A 32 12.67 40.41 17.46
N LEU A 33 13.73 40.27 18.26
CA LEU A 33 13.69 40.57 19.69
C LEU A 33 13.33 42.04 19.96
N ALA A 34 13.95 42.98 19.23
CA ALA A 34 13.66 44.41 19.36
C ALA A 34 12.20 44.75 19.00
N GLN A 35 11.62 44.07 18.01
CA GLN A 35 10.22 44.27 17.61
C GLN A 35 9.24 43.73 18.66
N LEU A 36 9.51 42.54 19.22
CA LEU A 36 8.69 41.96 20.28
C LEU A 36 8.75 42.79 21.58
N GLN A 37 9.89 43.41 21.90
CA GLN A 37 10.06 44.26 23.07
C GLN A 37 9.54 45.70 22.89
N ALA A 38 9.14 46.10 21.67
CA ALA A 38 8.78 47.48 21.36
C ALA A 38 7.50 47.94 22.07
N GLN A 39 6.55 47.03 22.33
CA GLN A 39 5.28 47.32 23.00
C GLN A 39 4.84 46.14 23.87
N PRO A 40 4.03 46.36 24.92
CA PRO A 40 3.45 45.27 25.69
C PRO A 40 2.46 44.45 24.83
N LEU A 41 2.64 43.13 24.81
CA LEU A 41 1.80 42.17 24.11
C LEU A 41 0.96 41.38 25.12
N PHE A 42 -0.29 41.05 24.78
CA PHE A 42 -1.15 40.19 25.61
C PHE A 42 -1.98 39.24 24.74
N ALA A 43 -1.74 37.94 24.87
CA ALA A 43 -2.42 36.89 24.13
C ALA A 43 -3.71 36.45 24.83
N ASP A 44 -4.87 36.71 24.22
CA ASP A 44 -6.20 36.43 24.78
C ASP A 44 -6.83 35.12 24.26
N SER A 45 -6.07 34.32 23.51
CA SER A 45 -6.49 33.01 23.01
C SER A 45 -5.34 32.00 23.07
N LEU A 46 -5.68 30.70 23.12
CA LEU A 46 -4.67 29.64 23.11
C LEU A 46 -3.81 29.66 21.84
N GLY A 47 -4.42 29.97 20.69
CA GLY A 47 -3.70 30.12 19.42
C GLY A 47 -2.68 31.26 19.48
N SER A 48 -3.09 32.41 20.03
CA SER A 48 -2.20 33.56 20.21
C SER A 48 -1.06 33.25 21.20
N ILE A 49 -1.33 32.53 22.29
CA ILE A 49 -0.31 32.09 23.26
C ILE A 49 0.70 31.15 22.58
N ALA A 50 0.22 30.18 21.80
CA ALA A 50 1.06 29.22 21.09
C ALA A 50 1.99 29.91 20.07
N ARG A 51 1.49 30.91 19.34
CA ARG A 51 2.30 31.67 18.37
C ARG A 51 3.28 32.61 19.07
N LEU A 52 2.80 33.38 20.05
CA LEU A 52 3.60 34.40 20.71
C LEU A 52 4.77 33.81 21.50
N HIS A 53 4.57 32.72 22.25
CA HIS A 53 5.69 32.09 22.96
C HIS A 53 6.73 31.53 21.98
N THR A 54 6.32 30.99 20.83
CA THR A 54 7.23 30.48 19.80
C THR A 54 8.10 31.60 19.25
N LEU A 55 7.51 32.77 18.95
CA LEU A 55 8.24 33.95 18.49
C LEU A 55 9.26 34.43 19.53
N TRP A 56 8.91 34.44 20.83
CA TRP A 56 9.85 34.76 21.89
C TRP A 56 10.99 33.75 22.03
N MET A 57 10.70 32.45 21.91
CA MET A 57 11.72 31.40 21.89
C MET A 57 12.68 31.56 20.72
N GLN A 58 12.16 31.87 19.52
CA GLN A 58 12.96 32.12 18.33
C GLN A 58 13.80 33.40 18.43
N ALA A 59 13.31 34.41 19.15
CA ALA A 59 14.04 35.63 19.46
C ALA A 59 15.11 35.45 20.56
N GLY A 60 15.18 34.28 21.20
CA GLY A 60 16.16 33.97 22.25
C GLY A 60 15.79 34.48 23.65
N ASP A 61 14.56 34.96 23.88
CA ASP A 61 14.08 35.42 25.19
C ASP A 61 13.11 34.39 25.79
N SER A 62 13.69 33.35 26.40
CA SER A 62 12.94 32.25 27.02
C SER A 62 12.14 32.68 28.25
N VAL A 63 12.57 33.75 28.94
CA VAL A 63 11.84 34.30 30.10
C VAL A 63 10.54 34.94 29.64
N ALA A 64 10.57 35.72 28.54
CA ALA A 64 9.38 36.29 27.94
C ALA A 64 8.44 35.19 27.40
N ALA A 65 8.98 34.15 26.76
CA ALA A 65 8.19 33.02 26.29
C ALA A 65 7.45 32.30 27.42
N GLN A 66 8.13 32.02 28.54
CA GLN A 66 7.51 31.42 29.72
C GLN A 66 6.47 32.36 30.35
N ALA A 67 6.76 33.67 30.41
CA ALA A 67 5.84 34.67 30.94
C ALA A 67 4.54 34.75 30.13
N VAL A 68 4.57 34.56 28.80
CA VAL A 68 3.34 34.49 27.98
C VAL A 68 2.47 33.30 28.42
N ILE A 69 3.07 32.12 28.57
CA ILE A 69 2.32 30.91 28.97
C ILE A 69 1.74 31.06 30.38
N ASP A 70 2.53 31.59 31.32
CA ASP A 70 2.09 31.71 32.70
C ASP A 70 1.11 32.87 32.89
N ARG A 71 1.46 34.09 32.47
CA ARG A 71 0.60 35.27 32.71
C ARG A 71 -0.64 35.27 31.83
N ASP A 72 -0.47 35.11 30.53
CA ASP A 72 -1.57 35.24 29.58
C ASP A 72 -2.42 33.97 29.60
N GLY A 73 -1.78 32.80 29.76
CA GLY A 73 -2.46 31.52 29.99
C GLY A 73 -3.27 31.49 31.29
N ASP A 74 -2.76 31.98 32.41
CA ASP A 74 -3.53 32.05 33.66
C ASP A 74 -4.72 33.02 33.54
N ALA A 75 -4.54 34.14 32.84
CA ALA A 75 -5.64 35.06 32.56
C ALA A 75 -6.72 34.40 31.69
N LEU A 76 -6.33 33.64 30.68
CA LEU A 76 -7.24 32.88 29.84
C LEU A 76 -7.97 31.77 30.63
N LEU A 77 -7.28 31.06 31.52
CA LEU A 77 -7.87 30.05 32.40
C LEU A 77 -8.92 30.64 33.35
N GLN A 78 -8.67 31.84 33.89
CA GLN A 78 -9.61 32.57 34.75
C GLN A 78 -10.83 33.08 33.99
N ALA A 79 -10.66 33.48 32.72
CA ALA A 79 -11.74 33.91 31.84
C ALA A 79 -12.58 32.74 31.28
N SER A 80 -12.02 31.52 31.26
CA SER A 80 -12.67 30.35 30.67
C SER A 80 -13.73 29.72 31.58
N GLY A 81 -14.81 29.23 30.97
CA GLY A 81 -15.85 28.48 31.67
C GLY A 81 -15.39 27.09 32.11
N ASP A 82 -16.10 26.49 33.08
CA ASP A 82 -15.69 25.22 33.72
C ASP A 82 -15.51 24.07 32.72
N ALA A 83 -16.34 24.00 31.68
CA ALA A 83 -16.28 22.93 30.67
C ALA A 83 -15.00 22.93 29.81
N ALA A 84 -14.36 24.09 29.58
CA ALA A 84 -13.17 24.21 28.73
C ALA A 84 -11.87 24.35 29.54
N ARG A 85 -11.97 24.49 30.87
CA ARG A 85 -10.83 24.83 31.72
C ARG A 85 -9.78 23.72 31.76
N ASP A 86 -10.21 22.47 31.85
CA ASP A 86 -9.29 21.32 31.96
C ASP A 86 -8.53 21.09 30.65
N GLU A 87 -9.20 21.18 29.50
CA GLU A 87 -8.56 21.05 28.19
C GLU A 87 -7.55 22.19 27.96
N LEU A 88 -7.94 23.42 28.27
CA LEU A 88 -7.05 24.58 28.20
C LEU A 88 -5.83 24.40 29.12
N GLN A 89 -6.03 23.86 30.31
CA GLN A 89 -4.95 23.62 31.26
C GLN A 89 -3.93 22.61 30.72
N ILE A 90 -4.38 21.50 30.11
CA ILE A 90 -3.50 20.53 29.46
C ILE A 90 -2.70 21.19 28.35
N ASN A 91 -3.34 21.97 27.49
CA ASN A 91 -2.64 22.66 26.40
C ASN A 91 -1.51 23.57 26.91
N LEU A 92 -1.78 24.37 27.94
CA LEU A 92 -0.77 25.23 28.55
C LEU A 92 0.36 24.41 29.19
N ASP A 93 0.03 23.30 29.84
CA ASP A 93 1.04 22.42 30.45
C ASP A 93 1.91 21.71 29.38
N ILE A 94 1.35 21.35 28.22
CA ILE A 94 2.14 20.86 27.08
C ILE A 94 3.11 21.94 26.57
N LEU A 95 2.68 23.20 26.45
CA LEU A 95 3.58 24.30 26.08
C LEU A 95 4.69 24.49 27.12
N ARG A 96 4.36 24.38 28.42
CA ARG A 96 5.37 24.41 29.50
C ARG A 96 6.39 23.29 29.37
N LEU A 97 5.97 22.07 29.05
CA LEU A 97 6.88 20.95 28.80
C LEU A 97 7.82 21.23 27.61
N GLN A 98 7.32 21.82 26.53
CA GLN A 98 8.14 22.16 25.36
C GLN A 98 9.23 23.18 25.71
N VAL A 99 8.86 24.26 26.42
CA VAL A 99 9.82 25.28 26.86
C VAL A 99 10.83 24.69 27.85
N ALA A 100 10.38 23.95 28.87
CA ALA A 100 11.27 23.35 29.85
C ALA A 100 12.21 22.31 29.24
N ASN A 101 11.75 21.52 28.26
CA ASN A 101 12.59 20.59 27.52
C ASN A 101 13.63 21.30 26.66
N TYR A 102 13.29 22.43 26.03
CA TYR A 102 14.24 23.23 25.27
C TYR A 102 15.33 23.84 26.18
N LEU A 103 15.00 24.15 27.42
CA LEU A 103 15.90 24.75 28.41
C LEU A 103 16.65 23.73 29.27
N ASP A 104 16.43 22.43 29.06
CA ASP A 104 16.93 21.35 29.93
C ASP A 104 16.56 21.53 31.44
N ASP A 105 15.39 22.10 31.74
CA ASP A 105 14.92 22.37 33.10
C ASP A 105 14.14 21.16 33.69
N GLU A 106 14.88 20.16 34.17
CA GLU A 106 14.31 18.93 34.73
C GLU A 106 13.33 19.15 35.91
N PRO A 107 13.60 20.03 36.91
CA PRO A 107 12.64 20.29 37.97
C PRO A 107 11.28 20.77 37.46
N VAL A 108 11.26 21.68 36.47
CA VAL A 108 10.01 22.16 35.87
C VAL A 108 9.32 21.05 35.09
N LEU A 109 10.06 20.25 34.32
CA LEU A 109 9.51 19.09 33.63
C LEU A 109 8.79 18.14 34.58
N LEU A 110 9.45 17.74 35.69
CA LEU A 110 8.86 16.83 36.67
C LEU A 110 7.64 17.44 37.37
N GLN A 111 7.67 18.74 37.67
CA GLN A 111 6.53 19.45 38.26
C GLN A 111 5.31 19.44 37.33
N VAL A 112 5.52 19.74 36.05
CA VAL A 112 4.43 19.79 35.06
C VAL A 112 3.90 18.38 34.79
N LEU A 113 4.77 17.37 34.68
CA LEU A 113 4.36 15.97 34.54
C LEU A 113 3.55 15.48 35.74
N GLU A 114 3.94 15.84 36.97
CA GLU A 114 3.16 15.51 38.17
C GLU A 114 1.76 16.14 38.12
N LYS A 115 1.66 17.39 37.67
CA LYS A 115 0.37 18.07 37.50
C LYS A 115 -0.52 17.37 36.46
N LEU A 116 0.03 17.03 35.29
CA LEU A 116 -0.68 16.26 34.27
C LEU A 116 -1.15 14.90 34.78
N ASN A 117 -0.31 14.22 35.57
CA ASN A 117 -0.67 12.95 36.21
C ASN A 117 -1.87 13.10 37.17
N GLN A 118 -1.91 14.19 37.95
CA GLN A 118 -3.00 14.48 38.86
C GLN A 118 -4.31 14.77 38.12
N MET A 119 -4.24 15.51 36.99
CA MET A 119 -5.41 15.74 36.14
C MET A 119 -5.97 14.43 35.56
N ALA A 120 -5.09 13.49 35.20
CA ALA A 120 -5.47 12.17 34.72
C ALA A 120 -6.10 11.25 35.79
N THR A 121 -6.41 11.75 36.99
CA THR A 121 -7.22 11.03 37.99
C THR A 121 -8.71 11.36 37.91
N GLN A 122 -9.09 12.33 37.07
CA GLN A 122 -10.45 12.81 36.91
C GLN A 122 -11.01 12.42 35.53
N THR A 123 -12.34 12.47 35.38
CA THR A 123 -12.97 12.31 34.07
C THR A 123 -12.77 13.58 33.26
N LEU A 124 -12.20 13.45 32.06
CA LEU A 124 -11.99 14.55 31.13
C LEU A 124 -12.96 14.42 29.96
N ASP A 125 -13.78 15.44 29.72
CA ASP A 125 -14.85 15.46 28.70
C ASP A 125 -14.37 16.05 27.36
N PHE A 126 -13.24 15.55 26.87
CA PHE A 126 -12.62 15.92 25.60
C PHE A 126 -11.72 14.78 25.08
N ASP A 127 -11.23 14.89 23.84
CA ASP A 127 -10.40 13.85 23.23
C ASP A 127 -8.99 13.80 23.87
N VAL A 128 -8.85 13.01 24.93
CA VAL A 128 -7.59 12.76 25.62
C VAL A 128 -6.57 12.03 24.73
N GLU A 129 -7.04 11.23 23.76
CA GLU A 129 -6.17 10.45 22.90
C GLU A 129 -5.30 11.34 22.01
N TYR A 130 -5.84 12.48 21.58
CA TYR A 130 -5.08 13.53 20.90
C TYR A 130 -3.85 13.95 21.70
N TYR A 131 -4.01 14.28 23.00
CA TYR A 131 -2.93 14.74 23.87
C TYR A 131 -1.91 13.64 24.20
N ARG A 132 -2.38 12.40 24.38
CA ARG A 132 -1.50 11.24 24.65
C ARG A 132 -0.47 11.01 23.54
N ARG A 133 -0.80 11.38 22.29
CA ARG A 133 0.05 11.18 21.09
C ARG A 133 1.01 12.34 20.80
N TYR A 134 1.09 13.35 21.67
CA TYR A 134 2.00 14.47 21.44
C TYR A 134 3.47 14.02 21.42
N ARG A 135 4.20 14.54 20.42
CA ARG A 135 5.62 14.27 20.20
C ARG A 135 6.51 14.63 21.39
N ILE A 136 6.12 15.60 22.22
CA ILE A 136 6.90 16.01 23.40
C ILE A 136 7.11 14.83 24.36
N PHE A 137 6.13 13.94 24.52
CA PHE A 137 6.30 12.77 25.37
C PHE A 137 7.35 11.80 24.83
N ASP A 138 7.44 11.61 23.50
CA ASP A 138 8.49 10.77 22.91
C ASP A 138 9.89 11.37 23.14
N GLN A 139 10.01 12.71 23.14
CA GLN A 139 11.26 13.40 23.46
C GLN A 139 11.64 13.24 24.93
N LEU A 140 10.70 13.45 25.85
CA LEU A 140 10.94 13.33 27.29
C LEU A 140 11.27 11.89 27.73
N GLU A 141 10.69 10.89 27.06
CA GLU A 141 11.06 9.47 27.23
C GLU A 141 12.50 9.16 26.77
N MET A 142 13.12 10.06 26.01
CA MET A 142 14.53 10.00 25.60
C MET A 142 15.48 10.72 26.56
N GLY A 143 14.94 11.51 27.50
CA GLY A 143 15.71 12.29 28.48
C GLY A 143 16.28 11.49 29.65
N SER A 144 16.51 12.17 30.77
CA SER A 144 16.98 11.53 32.00
C SER A 144 16.01 10.48 32.51
N ILE A 145 16.54 9.51 33.27
CA ILE A 145 15.76 8.37 33.74
C ILE A 145 14.51 8.78 34.54
N GLU A 146 14.60 9.81 35.39
CA GLU A 146 13.48 10.25 36.23
C GLU A 146 12.36 10.88 35.38
N VAL A 147 12.72 11.78 34.47
CA VAL A 147 11.79 12.42 33.52
C VAL A 147 11.16 11.38 32.60
N ALA A 148 11.96 10.46 32.05
CA ALA A 148 11.48 9.42 31.16
C ALA A 148 10.46 8.51 31.86
N LEU A 149 10.80 8.00 33.05
CA LEU A 149 9.89 7.14 33.81
C LEU A 149 8.61 7.88 34.21
N LYS A 150 8.71 9.14 34.63
CA LYS A 150 7.53 9.94 34.98
C LYS A 150 6.63 10.22 33.76
N THR A 151 7.23 10.48 32.61
CA THR A 151 6.51 10.69 31.34
C THR A 151 5.71 9.45 30.93
N ILE A 152 6.32 8.26 31.06
CA ILE A 152 5.66 6.99 30.76
C ILE A 152 4.41 6.78 31.64
N GLU A 153 4.52 7.09 32.94
CA GLU A 153 3.39 6.99 33.87
C GLU A 153 2.27 7.98 33.54
N VAL A 154 2.61 9.23 33.18
CA VAL A 154 1.63 10.24 32.74
C VAL A 154 0.90 9.77 31.48
N ARG A 155 1.64 9.31 30.46
CA ARG A 155 1.05 8.84 29.19
C ARG A 155 0.10 7.66 29.43
N TYR A 156 0.50 6.75 30.31
CA TYR A 156 -0.34 5.63 30.70
C TYR A 156 -1.60 6.07 31.46
N ALA A 157 -1.50 7.01 32.41
CA ALA A 157 -2.65 7.55 33.11
C ALA A 157 -3.66 8.21 32.13
N LEU A 158 -3.16 8.95 31.13
CA LEU A 158 -4.01 9.51 30.06
C LEU A 158 -4.69 8.42 29.22
N ALA A 159 -4.06 7.27 28.99
CA ALA A 159 -4.70 6.14 28.31
C ALA A 159 -5.86 5.55 29.14
N LEU A 160 -5.68 5.44 30.47
CA LEU A 160 -6.65 4.83 31.37
C LEU A 160 -7.95 5.62 31.52
N ILE A 161 -7.90 6.95 31.40
CA ILE A 161 -9.12 7.77 31.51
C ILE A 161 -9.96 7.76 30.24
N ASN A 162 -9.40 7.40 29.09
CA ASN A 162 -10.18 7.29 27.85
C ASN A 162 -11.05 6.02 27.88
N PRO A 163 -12.40 6.14 27.93
CA PRO A 163 -13.30 4.99 28.00
C PRO A 163 -13.30 4.15 26.73
N GLU A 164 -12.98 4.73 25.56
CA GLU A 164 -12.94 4.03 24.27
C GLU A 164 -11.83 2.97 24.22
N ARG A 165 -10.83 3.08 25.11
CA ARG A 165 -9.72 2.14 25.22
C ARG A 165 -9.98 0.97 26.19
N ALA A 166 -11.22 0.75 26.63
CA ALA A 166 -11.54 -0.32 27.59
C ALA A 166 -11.13 -1.73 27.12
N ALA A 167 -11.22 -2.01 25.81
CA ALA A 167 -10.77 -3.27 25.22
C ALA A 167 -9.24 -3.38 25.08
N LEU A 168 -8.49 -2.27 25.25
CA LEU A 168 -7.05 -2.18 25.02
C LEU A 168 -6.25 -2.05 26.32
N ARG A 169 -6.83 -2.34 27.49
CA ARG A 169 -6.18 -2.11 28.80
C ARG A 169 -4.94 -2.97 28.98
N ALA A 170 -4.99 -4.24 28.61
CA ALA A 170 -3.82 -5.11 28.64
C ALA A 170 -2.72 -4.63 27.69
N TRP A 171 -3.10 -4.08 26.53
CA TRP A 171 -2.15 -3.47 25.60
C TRP A 171 -1.51 -2.21 26.20
N ASP A 172 -2.31 -1.33 26.80
CA ASP A 172 -1.85 -0.09 27.45
C ASP A 172 -0.85 -0.38 28.59
N ASP A 173 -1.18 -1.37 29.43
CA ASP A 173 -0.31 -1.86 30.50
C ASP A 173 1.02 -2.38 29.94
N ALA A 174 0.98 -3.15 28.84
CA ALA A 174 2.17 -3.68 28.21
C ALA A 174 3.02 -2.59 27.54
N ASP A 175 2.41 -1.60 26.89
CA ASP A 175 3.15 -0.45 26.31
C ASP A 175 3.87 0.34 27.40
N ARG A 176 3.22 0.58 28.54
CA ARG A 176 3.84 1.21 29.71
C ARG A 176 5.10 0.44 30.14
N HIS A 177 4.97 -0.87 30.39
CA HIS A 177 6.10 -1.69 30.82
C HIS A 177 7.21 -1.81 29.76
N ARG A 178 6.83 -1.91 28.49
CA ARG A 178 7.76 -1.95 27.34
C ARG A 178 8.56 -0.65 27.23
N ARG A 179 7.92 0.52 27.28
CA ARG A 179 8.61 1.82 27.29
C ARG A 179 9.54 1.94 28.48
N ARG A 180 9.10 1.47 29.65
CA ARG A 180 9.91 1.45 30.88
C ARG A 180 11.17 0.61 30.70
N ALA A 181 11.05 -0.59 30.13
CA ALA A 181 12.18 -1.46 29.83
C ALA A 181 13.19 -0.80 28.89
N LEU A 182 12.72 -0.15 27.81
CA LEU A 182 13.58 0.57 26.86
C LEU A 182 14.30 1.76 27.50
N ALA A 183 13.60 2.56 28.31
CA ALA A 183 14.21 3.67 29.04
C ALA A 183 15.29 3.19 30.01
N LEU A 184 14.99 2.13 30.78
CA LEU A 184 15.94 1.52 31.72
C LEU A 184 17.18 0.94 31.01
N ALA A 185 17.00 0.27 29.87
CA ALA A 185 18.10 -0.28 29.09
C ALA A 185 19.02 0.81 28.53
N ARG A 186 18.46 1.92 28.02
CA ARG A 186 19.26 3.08 27.56
C ARG A 186 20.13 3.70 28.65
N HIS A 187 19.68 3.63 29.90
CA HIS A 187 20.39 4.12 31.08
C HIS A 187 21.19 3.02 31.80
N GLU A 188 21.51 1.91 31.11
CA GLU A 188 22.35 0.80 31.60
C GLU A 188 21.81 0.12 32.88
N ARG A 189 20.48 0.13 33.09
CA ARG A 189 19.79 -0.52 34.22
C ARG A 189 19.27 -1.91 33.83
N ASP A 190 20.17 -2.77 33.37
CA ASP A 190 19.83 -4.04 32.70
C ASP A 190 18.86 -4.95 33.48
N GLU A 191 19.08 -5.16 34.77
CA GLU A 191 18.21 -6.06 35.57
C GLU A 191 16.79 -5.51 35.72
N GLU A 192 16.65 -4.20 35.91
CA GLU A 192 15.33 -3.56 35.96
C GLU A 192 14.66 -3.51 34.59
N ALA A 193 15.44 -3.31 33.53
CA ALA A 193 14.95 -3.37 32.16
C ALA A 193 14.39 -4.77 31.84
N ARG A 194 15.11 -5.83 32.23
CA ARG A 194 14.64 -7.22 32.10
C ARG A 194 13.38 -7.50 32.92
N ALA A 195 13.31 -7.00 34.15
CA ALA A 195 12.12 -7.15 34.99
C ALA A 195 10.90 -6.48 34.33
N ALA A 196 11.04 -5.22 33.90
CA ALA A 196 9.98 -4.49 33.21
C ALA A 196 9.57 -5.18 31.88
N ALA A 197 10.52 -5.73 31.13
CA ALA A 197 10.22 -6.49 29.91
C ALA A 197 9.38 -7.75 30.20
N LEU A 198 9.68 -8.45 31.29
CA LEU A 198 8.91 -9.63 31.72
C LEU A 198 7.51 -9.23 32.22
N ASP A 199 7.38 -8.09 32.89
CA ASP A 199 6.07 -7.57 33.31
C ASP A 199 5.19 -7.26 32.09
N ALA A 200 5.74 -6.64 31.04
CA ALA A 200 5.01 -6.38 29.79
C ALA A 200 4.45 -7.67 29.16
N ILE A 201 5.26 -8.73 29.15
CA ILE A 201 4.84 -10.06 28.65
C ILE A 201 3.74 -10.65 29.55
N ASN A 202 3.90 -10.56 30.87
CA ASN A 202 2.97 -11.15 31.82
C ASN A 202 1.59 -10.49 31.74
N VAL A 203 1.52 -9.19 31.47
CA VAL A 203 0.26 -8.47 31.26
C VAL A 203 -0.49 -9.05 30.07
N ILE A 204 0.12 -9.08 28.88
CA ILE A 204 -0.55 -9.59 27.66
C ILE A 204 -0.90 -11.07 27.82
N ARG A 205 -0.02 -11.87 28.43
CA ARG A 205 -0.30 -13.30 28.68
C ARG A 205 -1.53 -13.54 29.55
N ASN A 206 -1.78 -12.67 30.52
CA ASN A 206 -2.88 -12.81 31.47
C ASN A 206 -4.08 -11.93 31.11
N ALA A 207 -4.11 -11.36 29.89
CA ALA A 207 -5.22 -10.58 29.39
C ALA A 207 -6.51 -11.43 29.39
N SER A 208 -7.64 -10.80 29.73
CA SER A 208 -8.94 -11.47 29.67
C SER A 208 -9.42 -11.60 28.21
N PRO A 209 -10.35 -12.52 27.91
CA PRO A 209 -10.86 -12.70 26.55
C PRO A 209 -11.54 -11.48 25.93
N GLU A 210 -11.96 -10.51 26.75
CA GLU A 210 -12.56 -9.24 26.31
C GLU A 210 -11.51 -8.20 25.90
N GLN A 211 -10.22 -8.47 26.12
CA GLN A 211 -9.13 -7.62 25.65
C GLN A 211 -8.79 -7.96 24.21
N ASP A 212 -8.59 -6.94 23.39
CA ASP A 212 -8.19 -7.07 21.99
C ASP A 212 -6.67 -7.26 21.94
N ILE A 213 -6.24 -8.52 21.84
CA ILE A 213 -4.84 -8.94 21.77
C ILE A 213 -4.70 -9.95 20.64
N ASP A 214 -3.85 -9.64 19.67
CA ASP A 214 -3.60 -10.47 18.49
C ASP A 214 -2.12 -10.88 18.33
N GLU A 215 -1.82 -11.59 17.24
CA GLU A 215 -0.45 -12.01 16.93
C GLU A 215 0.49 -10.84 16.59
N GLY A 216 -0.07 -9.73 16.10
CA GLY A 216 0.62 -8.47 15.82
C GLY A 216 1.14 -7.83 17.10
N ASP A 217 0.35 -7.85 18.18
CA ASP A 217 0.76 -7.35 19.49
C ASP A 217 1.93 -8.12 20.08
N TRP A 218 1.91 -9.45 19.97
CA TRP A 218 3.02 -10.30 20.41
C TRP A 218 4.31 -10.03 19.62
N LEU A 219 4.19 -9.82 18.30
CA LEU A 219 5.32 -9.47 17.46
C LEU A 219 5.85 -8.06 17.75
N TRP A 220 4.97 -7.08 17.94
CA TRP A 220 5.33 -5.71 18.34
C TRP A 220 6.12 -5.71 19.66
N LEU A 221 5.65 -6.47 20.65
CA LEU A 221 6.32 -6.60 21.93
C LEU A 221 7.69 -7.30 21.76
N GLY A 222 7.72 -8.40 21.00
CA GLY A 222 8.95 -9.12 20.67
C GLY A 222 9.99 -8.23 19.98
N ASN A 223 9.56 -7.45 18.98
CA ASN A 223 10.45 -6.54 18.25
C ASN A 223 11.07 -5.47 19.16
N SER A 224 10.37 -5.06 20.20
CA SER A 224 10.85 -4.06 21.15
C SER A 224 11.77 -4.66 22.23
N LEU A 225 11.52 -5.89 22.67
CA LEU A 225 12.11 -6.43 23.90
C LEU A 225 13.13 -7.54 23.68
N ILE A 226 13.20 -8.15 22.49
CA ILE A 226 14.00 -9.37 22.29
C ILE A 226 15.49 -9.18 22.57
N GLU A 227 16.04 -7.97 22.35
CA GLU A 227 17.44 -7.66 22.66
C GLU A 227 17.69 -7.47 24.17
N ILE A 228 16.66 -7.09 24.95
CA ILE A 228 16.73 -6.96 26.41
C ILE A 228 16.62 -8.33 27.10
N ILE A 229 15.77 -9.21 26.56
CA ILE A 229 15.48 -10.55 27.11
C ILE A 229 15.70 -11.66 26.06
N PRO A 230 16.90 -11.80 25.49
CA PRO A 230 17.12 -12.65 24.32
C PRO A 230 16.93 -14.14 24.61
N LEU A 231 17.15 -14.59 25.85
CA LEU A 231 16.90 -15.98 26.28
C LEU A 231 15.41 -16.36 26.39
N ARG A 232 14.49 -15.43 26.09
CA ARG A 232 13.05 -15.59 26.29
C ARG A 232 12.23 -15.62 24.99
N LEU A 233 12.87 -15.85 23.84
CA LEU A 233 12.23 -15.94 22.53
C LEU A 233 10.92 -16.77 22.53
N ALA A 234 10.93 -17.94 23.18
CA ALA A 234 9.78 -18.83 23.25
C ALA A 234 8.51 -18.19 23.89
N LEU A 235 8.67 -17.14 24.69
CA LEU A 235 7.53 -16.41 25.27
C LEU A 235 6.72 -15.63 24.23
N PHE A 236 7.32 -15.32 23.08
CA PHE A 236 6.67 -14.66 21.93
C PHE A 236 6.25 -15.68 20.86
N GLU A 237 7.10 -16.66 20.56
CA GLU A 237 6.84 -17.65 19.50
C GLU A 237 5.60 -18.50 19.76
N GLN A 238 5.40 -18.93 21.01
CA GLN A 238 4.30 -19.85 21.35
C GLN A 238 2.92 -19.21 21.15
N PRO A 239 2.62 -17.99 21.65
CA PRO A 239 1.36 -17.32 21.36
C PRO A 239 1.16 -17.05 19.86
N ILE A 240 2.19 -16.55 19.16
CA ILE A 240 2.08 -16.26 17.71
C ILE A 240 1.74 -17.55 16.94
N ALA A 241 2.42 -18.66 17.24
CA ALA A 241 2.15 -19.94 16.60
C ALA A 241 0.72 -20.46 16.86
N GLN A 242 0.15 -20.20 18.05
CA GLN A 242 -1.22 -20.58 18.37
C GLN A 242 -2.24 -19.74 17.60
N LEU A 243 -2.07 -18.42 17.59
CA LEU A 243 -2.97 -17.47 16.94
C LEU A 243 -2.96 -17.63 15.41
N THR A 244 -1.80 -17.98 14.85
CA THR A 244 -1.63 -18.11 13.39
C THR A 244 -1.92 -19.52 12.86
N ALA A 245 -2.22 -20.50 13.72
CA ALA A 245 -2.38 -21.90 13.33
C ALA A 245 -3.50 -22.15 12.31
N GLY A 246 -4.57 -21.33 12.35
CA GLY A 246 -5.71 -21.42 11.44
C GLY A 246 -5.53 -20.67 10.11
N LEU A 247 -4.44 -19.92 9.94
CA LEU A 247 -4.21 -19.15 8.73
C LEU A 247 -3.85 -20.03 7.53
N SER A 248 -4.11 -19.51 6.33
CA SER A 248 -3.66 -20.13 5.09
C SER A 248 -2.14 -20.29 5.08
N GLN A 249 -1.65 -21.22 4.27
CA GLN A 249 -0.22 -21.53 4.22
C GLN A 249 0.65 -20.32 3.83
N PRO A 250 0.30 -19.49 2.83
CA PRO A 250 1.06 -18.27 2.53
C PRO A 250 1.15 -17.32 3.73
N ARG A 251 0.04 -17.07 4.42
CA ARG A 251 0.01 -16.18 5.60
C ARG A 251 0.82 -16.74 6.77
N ARG A 252 0.75 -18.05 7.03
CA ARG A 252 1.59 -18.70 8.07
C ARG A 252 3.08 -18.57 7.78
N ARG A 253 3.49 -18.66 6.51
CA ARG A 253 4.91 -18.52 6.12
C ARG A 253 5.45 -17.11 6.33
N GLU A 254 4.64 -16.08 6.14
CA GLU A 254 5.08 -14.73 6.52
C GLU A 254 5.31 -14.61 8.04
N TRP A 255 4.48 -15.28 8.85
CA TRP A 255 4.69 -15.35 10.30
C TRP A 255 5.96 -16.11 10.67
N ASP A 256 6.28 -17.21 9.99
CA ASP A 256 7.56 -17.91 10.16
C ASP A 256 8.76 -16.96 9.93
N VAL A 257 8.68 -16.10 8.90
CA VAL A 257 9.72 -15.09 8.62
C VAL A 257 9.80 -14.05 9.74
N ARG A 258 8.67 -13.52 10.20
CA ARG A 258 8.63 -12.53 11.30
C ARG A 258 9.21 -13.11 12.60
N ILE A 259 8.91 -14.37 12.91
CA ILE A 259 9.49 -15.10 14.04
C ILE A 259 11.01 -15.32 13.83
N ALA A 260 11.44 -15.71 12.63
CA ALA A 260 12.85 -15.89 12.31
C ALA A 260 13.66 -14.60 12.52
N ARG A 261 13.07 -13.42 12.26
CA ARG A 261 13.72 -12.12 12.56
C ARG A 261 13.93 -11.91 14.06
N LEU A 262 12.94 -12.24 14.89
CA LEU A 262 13.11 -12.23 16.34
C LEU A 262 14.19 -13.22 16.79
N ALA A 263 14.20 -14.42 16.21
CA ALA A 263 15.19 -15.44 16.52
C ALA A 263 16.61 -14.99 16.16
N ALA A 264 16.80 -14.38 14.99
CA ALA A 264 18.09 -13.85 14.56
C ALA A 264 18.59 -12.74 15.50
N ARG A 265 17.74 -11.77 15.85
CA ARG A 265 18.07 -10.69 16.80
C ARG A 265 18.36 -11.21 18.20
N SER A 266 17.60 -12.22 18.66
CA SER A 266 17.85 -12.92 19.93
C SER A 266 19.25 -13.55 19.95
N LEU A 267 19.67 -14.24 18.89
CA LEU A 267 21.01 -14.85 18.81
C LEU A 267 22.11 -13.79 18.77
N HIS A 268 21.94 -12.72 17.98
CA HIS A 268 22.91 -11.62 17.93
C HIS A 268 23.09 -10.97 19.31
N ALA A 269 22.00 -10.67 20.02
CA ALA A 269 22.04 -10.11 21.38
C ALA A 269 22.68 -11.05 22.43
N GLN A 270 22.74 -12.36 22.17
CA GLN A 270 23.47 -13.33 22.99
C GLN A 270 24.97 -13.42 22.65
N GLY A 271 25.42 -12.69 21.61
CA GLY A 271 26.78 -12.77 21.08
C GLY A 271 26.99 -13.92 20.09
N ASP A 272 25.94 -14.61 19.64
CA ASP A 272 26.03 -15.66 18.61
C ASP A 272 25.77 -15.09 17.20
N LEU A 273 26.72 -14.28 16.71
CA LEU A 273 26.67 -13.66 15.39
C LEU A 273 26.55 -14.68 14.25
N ASN A 274 27.26 -15.83 14.36
CA ASN A 274 27.21 -16.88 13.35
C ASN A 274 25.84 -17.57 13.32
N GLY A 275 25.24 -17.81 14.48
CA GLY A 275 23.88 -18.31 14.59
C GLY A 275 22.86 -17.32 14.01
N ALA A 276 22.99 -16.03 14.31
CA ALA A 276 22.13 -14.98 13.77
C ALA A 276 22.20 -14.92 12.23
N LEU A 277 23.41 -14.87 11.66
CA LEU A 277 23.62 -14.89 10.21
C LEU A 277 23.13 -16.18 9.56
N LYS A 278 23.20 -17.32 10.27
CA LYS A 278 22.61 -18.56 9.78
C LYS A 278 21.09 -18.45 9.69
N ILE A 279 20.40 -17.73 10.56
CA ILE A 279 18.94 -17.54 10.46
C ILE A 279 18.57 -16.53 9.36
N CYS A 280 19.47 -15.63 8.96
CA CYS A 280 19.19 -14.65 7.90
C CYS A 280 18.65 -15.25 6.60
N HIS A 281 18.99 -16.49 6.23
CA HIS A 281 18.39 -17.15 5.06
C HIS A 281 16.86 -17.24 5.11
N VAL A 282 16.23 -17.25 6.29
CA VAL A 282 14.78 -17.15 6.47
C VAL A 282 14.37 -15.72 6.78
N ALA A 283 15.08 -15.04 7.68
CA ALA A 283 14.71 -13.71 8.14
C ALA A 283 14.74 -12.64 7.03
N ALA A 284 15.64 -12.79 6.06
CA ALA A 284 15.81 -11.89 4.92
C ALA A 284 14.82 -12.13 3.77
N MET A 285 13.92 -13.13 3.89
CA MET A 285 12.79 -13.27 2.98
C MET A 285 11.94 -11.99 3.01
N SER A 286 11.64 -11.46 1.84
CA SER A 286 10.85 -10.24 1.67
C SER A 286 9.37 -10.53 1.81
N LEU A 287 8.73 -9.77 2.68
CA LEU A 287 7.28 -9.83 2.93
C LEU A 287 6.53 -8.70 2.22
N ASP A 288 7.22 -7.94 1.36
CA ASP A 288 6.69 -6.81 0.63
C ASP A 288 6.70 -7.08 -0.88
N SER A 289 5.67 -6.62 -1.59
CA SER A 289 5.54 -6.82 -3.04
C SER A 289 6.61 -6.08 -3.85
N GLY A 290 7.17 -4.99 -3.32
CA GLY A 290 8.29 -4.25 -3.91
C GLY A 290 9.67 -4.76 -3.47
N GLY A 291 9.74 -5.75 -2.59
CA GLY A 291 11.00 -6.37 -2.15
C GLY A 291 11.68 -5.72 -0.94
N GLY A 292 11.19 -4.58 -0.42
CA GLY A 292 11.92 -3.76 0.58
C GLY A 292 12.01 -4.31 2.00
N ASN A 293 11.01 -5.07 2.43
CA ASN A 293 10.95 -5.64 3.78
C ASN A 293 11.83 -6.90 3.91
N SER A 294 13.15 -6.75 3.75
CA SER A 294 14.12 -7.85 3.55
C SER A 294 15.17 -8.00 4.65
N PHE A 295 14.94 -7.40 5.83
CA PHE A 295 15.80 -7.52 7.01
C PHE A 295 17.25 -7.01 6.82
N ILE A 296 17.48 -6.20 5.79
CA ILE A 296 18.79 -5.68 5.42
C ILE A 296 19.44 -4.85 6.53
N GLU A 297 18.63 -4.13 7.30
CA GLU A 297 19.08 -3.23 8.37
C GLU A 297 19.87 -3.95 9.48
N TYR A 298 19.63 -5.26 9.64
CA TYR A 298 20.38 -6.12 10.56
C TYR A 298 21.41 -6.98 9.82
N GLU A 299 21.00 -7.63 8.72
CA GLU A 299 21.85 -8.58 8.00
C GLU A 299 23.14 -7.94 7.48
N LEU A 300 23.06 -6.76 6.87
CA LEU A 300 24.21 -6.13 6.23
C LEU A 300 25.27 -5.69 7.25
N PRO A 301 24.94 -4.99 8.36
CA PRO A 301 25.90 -4.74 9.43
C PRO A 301 26.49 -6.01 10.04
N TRP A 302 25.71 -7.07 10.22
CA TRP A 302 26.20 -8.34 10.77
C TRP A 302 27.19 -9.05 9.83
N LEU A 303 26.99 -8.97 8.51
CA LEU A 303 27.96 -9.48 7.54
C LEU A 303 29.29 -8.72 7.64
N GLN A 304 29.25 -7.40 7.86
CA GLN A 304 30.45 -6.60 8.09
C GLN A 304 31.14 -6.97 9.40
N GLU A 305 30.38 -7.10 10.49
CA GLU A 305 30.88 -7.51 11.81
C GLU A 305 31.58 -8.88 11.74
N ALA A 306 31.04 -9.81 10.93
CA ALA A 306 31.62 -11.12 10.69
C ALA A 306 32.78 -11.14 9.69
N GLY A 307 33.14 -10.00 9.08
CA GLY A 307 34.18 -9.90 8.06
C GLY A 307 33.83 -10.53 6.71
N ARG A 308 32.54 -10.82 6.45
CA ARG A 308 32.04 -11.46 5.22
C ARG A 308 31.79 -10.42 4.12
N MET A 309 32.83 -9.67 3.77
CA MET A 309 32.73 -8.48 2.90
C MET A 309 32.25 -8.77 1.48
N GLU A 310 32.54 -9.94 0.93
CA GLU A 310 32.04 -10.34 -0.40
C GLU A 310 30.52 -10.45 -0.41
N GLU A 311 29.95 -11.10 0.60
CA GLU A 311 28.51 -11.28 0.77
C GLU A 311 27.83 -9.97 1.12
N ALA A 312 28.44 -9.12 1.95
CA ALA A 312 27.95 -7.78 2.22
C ALA A 312 27.88 -6.94 0.93
N GLY A 313 28.91 -7.01 0.08
CA GLY A 313 28.92 -6.31 -1.21
C GLY A 313 27.85 -6.83 -2.17
N HIS A 314 27.67 -8.14 -2.25
CA HIS A 314 26.60 -8.72 -3.05
C HIS A 314 25.21 -8.30 -2.53
N ARG A 315 25.01 -8.34 -1.21
CA ARG A 315 23.74 -7.96 -0.57
C ARG A 315 23.39 -6.49 -0.77
N ALA A 316 24.38 -5.60 -0.66
CA ALA A 316 24.26 -4.18 -0.97
C ALA A 316 23.89 -3.97 -2.44
N PHE A 317 24.57 -4.67 -3.35
CA PHE A 317 24.26 -4.60 -4.78
C PHE A 317 22.81 -5.01 -5.06
N LEU A 318 22.32 -6.12 -4.49
CA LEU A 318 20.94 -6.56 -4.68
C LEU A 318 19.93 -5.53 -4.16
N ASP A 319 20.21 -4.88 -3.02
CA ASP A 319 19.33 -3.82 -2.49
C ASP A 319 19.25 -2.63 -3.46
N ILE A 320 20.40 -2.11 -3.89
CA ILE A 320 20.49 -0.99 -4.85
C ILE A 320 19.85 -1.36 -6.18
N TYR A 321 20.09 -2.59 -6.62
CA TYR A 321 19.51 -3.11 -7.85
C TYR A 321 17.99 -3.14 -7.67
N ASP A 322 17.43 -4.00 -6.85
CA ASP A 322 15.98 -4.22 -6.81
C ASP A 322 15.18 -3.02 -6.29
N ARG A 323 15.69 -2.30 -5.29
CA ARG A 323 14.96 -1.20 -4.61
C ARG A 323 15.16 0.18 -5.24
N GLN A 324 16.20 0.38 -6.04
CA GLN A 324 16.53 1.68 -6.63
C GLN A 324 16.55 2.80 -5.58
N SER A 325 15.79 3.88 -5.75
CA SER A 325 15.71 5.01 -4.82
C SER A 325 15.06 4.67 -3.47
N GLU A 326 14.40 3.51 -3.35
CA GLU A 326 13.84 3.00 -2.08
C GLU A 326 14.82 2.06 -1.33
N MET A 327 16.10 2.06 -1.71
CA MET A 327 17.16 1.32 -1.03
C MET A 327 17.32 1.77 0.43
N TRP A 328 17.86 0.91 1.29
CA TRP A 328 18.14 1.28 2.67
C TRP A 328 19.26 2.34 2.70
N PRO A 329 19.01 3.58 3.18
CA PRO A 329 19.96 4.70 3.00
C PRO A 329 21.40 4.45 3.47
N PRO A 330 21.66 3.71 4.58
CA PRO A 330 23.02 3.37 5.00
C PRO A 330 23.85 2.58 4.00
N VAL A 331 23.22 1.88 3.04
CA VAL A 331 23.93 1.11 2.00
C VAL A 331 24.84 2.00 1.17
N ALA A 332 24.41 3.22 0.80
CA ALA A 332 25.23 4.14 0.02
C ALA A 332 26.51 4.54 0.78
N ARG A 333 26.36 4.87 2.08
CA ARG A 333 27.50 5.22 2.95
C ARG A 333 28.48 4.05 3.07
N LEU A 334 27.96 2.83 3.23
CA LEU A 334 28.79 1.63 3.29
C LEU A 334 29.62 1.44 2.02
N VAL A 335 28.99 1.51 0.85
CA VAL A 335 29.69 1.37 -0.44
C VAL A 335 30.81 2.40 -0.55
N LEU A 336 30.53 3.67 -0.21
CA LEU A 336 31.50 4.76 -0.26
C LEU A 336 32.67 4.56 0.72
N GLU A 337 32.38 4.11 1.94
CA GLU A 337 33.40 3.78 2.95
C GLU A 337 34.33 2.68 2.44
N ARG A 338 33.78 1.63 1.81
CA ARG A 338 34.57 0.52 1.28
C ARG A 338 35.36 0.90 0.03
N LEU A 339 34.90 1.86 -0.78
CA LEU A 339 35.66 2.40 -1.90
C LEU A 339 36.89 3.21 -1.47
N LYS A 340 36.87 3.78 -0.25
CA LYS A 340 38.02 4.49 0.34
C LYS A 340 39.10 3.55 0.88
N ASP A 341 38.77 2.30 1.16
CA ASP A 341 39.73 1.30 1.64
C ASP A 341 40.58 0.76 0.45
N PRO A 342 41.88 1.11 0.36
CA PRO A 342 42.72 0.66 -0.74
C PRO A 342 43.02 -0.85 -0.71
N GLU A 343 42.82 -1.50 0.43
CA GLU A 343 43.04 -2.94 0.59
C GLU A 343 41.81 -3.77 0.23
N ASP A 344 40.62 -3.16 0.14
CA ASP A 344 39.40 -3.85 -0.26
C ASP A 344 39.45 -4.19 -1.77
N ARG A 345 39.45 -5.49 -2.07
CA ARG A 345 39.50 -6.03 -3.44
C ARG A 345 38.15 -6.44 -3.99
N ASN A 346 37.05 -6.27 -3.23
CA ASN A 346 35.74 -6.70 -3.67
C ASN A 346 35.24 -5.85 -4.84
N ALA A 347 34.83 -6.51 -5.93
CA ALA A 347 34.31 -5.88 -7.13
C ALA A 347 32.86 -5.39 -6.99
N TRP A 348 32.11 -5.84 -5.98
CA TRP A 348 30.73 -5.42 -5.78
C TRP A 348 30.59 -3.92 -5.50
N TRP A 349 31.56 -3.30 -4.80
CA TRP A 349 31.51 -1.87 -4.48
C TRP A 349 31.52 -0.96 -5.72
N PRO A 350 32.47 -1.09 -6.67
CA PRO A 350 32.39 -0.32 -7.91
C PRO A 350 31.20 -0.71 -8.79
N ILE A 351 30.71 -1.96 -8.73
CA ILE A 351 29.49 -2.38 -9.45
C ILE A 351 28.24 -1.68 -8.90
N CYS A 352 28.18 -1.42 -7.59
CA CYS A 352 27.12 -0.60 -6.99
C CYS A 352 27.09 0.80 -7.60
N ILE A 353 28.25 1.42 -7.83
CA ILE A 353 28.34 2.73 -8.49
C ILE A 353 27.93 2.63 -9.96
N MET A 354 28.35 1.60 -10.70
CA MET A 354 27.88 1.38 -12.07
C MET A 354 26.34 1.34 -12.12
N ARG A 355 25.69 0.67 -11.15
CA ARG A 355 24.23 0.63 -11.06
C ARG A 355 23.64 1.98 -10.67
N ALA A 356 24.25 2.70 -9.74
CA ALA A 356 23.77 4.01 -9.30
C ALA A 356 23.70 5.03 -10.46
N CYS A 357 24.64 4.96 -11.41
CA CYS A 357 24.67 5.81 -12.60
C CYS A 357 23.51 5.60 -13.59
N VAL A 358 22.63 4.60 -13.40
CA VAL A 358 21.52 4.34 -14.35
C VAL A 358 20.42 5.39 -14.24
N THR A 359 20.19 5.96 -13.06
CA THR A 359 19.14 6.97 -12.81
C THR A 359 19.71 8.09 -11.95
N SER A 360 19.40 9.34 -12.28
CA SER A 360 19.85 10.52 -11.51
C SER A 360 19.43 10.48 -10.04
N GLU A 361 18.21 10.04 -9.76
CA GLU A 361 17.67 9.91 -8.40
C GLU A 361 18.50 8.97 -7.53
N LEU A 362 18.84 7.79 -8.05
CA LEU A 362 19.67 6.83 -7.33
C LEU A 362 21.09 7.36 -7.14
N LEU A 363 21.70 7.97 -8.16
CA LEU A 363 23.03 8.56 -8.00
C LEU A 363 23.04 9.66 -6.95
N GLN A 364 22.00 10.50 -6.91
CA GLN A 364 21.90 11.59 -5.95
C GLN A 364 22.01 11.09 -4.50
N ILE A 365 21.43 9.93 -4.17
CA ILE A 365 21.57 9.30 -2.84
C ILE A 365 23.05 9.03 -2.51
N PHE A 366 23.85 8.57 -3.48
CA PHE A 366 25.29 8.37 -3.28
C PHE A 366 26.03 9.69 -3.14
N LEU A 367 25.68 10.71 -3.94
CA LEU A 367 26.34 12.01 -3.89
C LEU A 367 26.07 12.74 -2.56
N GLU A 368 24.85 12.66 -2.03
CA GLU A 368 24.50 13.21 -0.72
C GLU A 368 25.14 12.46 0.45
N ALA A 369 25.44 11.17 0.25
CA ALA A 369 26.15 10.34 1.21
C ALA A 369 27.68 10.52 1.16
N LEU A 370 28.22 11.27 0.19
CA LEU A 370 29.66 11.50 0.09
C LEU A 370 30.18 12.28 1.30
N PRO A 371 31.19 11.75 2.02
CA PRO A 371 31.82 12.49 3.10
C PRO A 371 32.59 13.70 2.55
N PRO A 372 32.71 14.79 3.31
CA PRO A 372 33.49 15.96 2.89
C PRO A 372 34.98 15.60 2.72
N ILE A 373 35.62 16.18 1.71
CA ILE A 373 37.07 16.05 1.50
C ILE A 373 37.80 16.75 2.65
N THR A 374 38.54 15.99 3.45
CA THR A 374 39.44 16.57 4.46
C THR A 374 40.85 16.70 3.87
N SER A 375 41.59 17.72 4.29
CA SER A 375 42.94 18.04 3.77
C SER A 375 44.02 16.97 4.05
N GLU A 376 43.66 15.88 4.72
CA GLU A 376 44.57 14.82 5.16
C GLU A 376 44.36 13.47 4.43
N GLU A 377 43.42 13.37 3.48
CA GLU A 377 43.18 12.10 2.77
C GLU A 377 44.29 11.78 1.73
N PRO A 378 44.76 10.51 1.66
CA PRO A 378 45.69 10.05 0.63
C PRO A 378 45.05 10.14 -0.77
N ALA A 379 45.88 10.03 -1.81
CA ALA A 379 45.47 10.13 -3.22
C ALA A 379 44.15 9.39 -3.50
N THR A 380 43.11 10.16 -3.82
CA THR A 380 41.78 9.64 -4.18
C THR A 380 41.92 8.74 -5.41
N THR A 381 41.35 7.54 -5.35
CA THR A 381 41.28 6.65 -6.53
C THR A 381 40.58 7.37 -7.69
N PRO A 382 40.84 7.01 -8.96
CA PRO A 382 40.17 7.63 -10.10
C PRO A 382 38.64 7.62 -9.99
N LEU A 383 38.07 6.54 -9.46
CA LEU A 383 36.64 6.41 -9.18
C LEU A 383 36.15 7.40 -8.12
N LEU A 384 36.86 7.53 -6.98
CA LEU A 384 36.49 8.50 -5.95
C LEU A 384 36.62 9.95 -6.46
N ALA A 385 37.65 10.24 -7.27
CA ALA A 385 37.80 11.54 -7.90
C ALA A 385 36.64 11.85 -8.87
N ALA A 386 36.17 10.85 -9.62
CA ALA A 386 35.01 11.00 -10.50
C ALA A 386 33.70 11.19 -9.70
N LEU A 387 33.54 10.53 -8.55
CA LEU A 387 32.38 10.72 -7.67
C LEU A 387 32.29 12.16 -7.14
N TYR A 388 33.39 12.70 -6.63
CA TYR A 388 33.42 14.10 -6.18
C TYR A 388 33.18 15.07 -7.33
N ALA A 389 33.74 14.81 -8.52
CA ALA A 389 33.49 15.65 -9.69
C ALA A 389 32.02 15.61 -10.14
N ALA A 390 31.33 14.48 -9.98
CA ALA A 390 29.91 14.34 -10.29
C ALA A 390 28.99 15.06 -9.28
N MET A 391 29.47 15.38 -8.08
CA MET A 391 28.72 16.25 -7.15
C MET A 391 28.58 17.68 -7.69
N ASP A 392 29.62 18.18 -8.35
CA ASP A 392 29.66 19.54 -8.89
C ASP A 392 28.99 19.63 -10.27
N ASP A 393 29.02 18.53 -11.03
CA ASP A 393 28.55 18.48 -12.42
C ASP A 393 28.04 17.08 -12.80
N LEU A 394 26.71 16.93 -12.83
CA LEU A 394 26.03 15.70 -13.26
C LEU A 394 26.26 15.37 -14.74
N GLU A 395 26.79 16.28 -15.57
CA GLU A 395 27.19 15.93 -16.95
C GLU A 395 28.39 14.95 -16.99
N GLN A 396 29.05 14.71 -15.86
CA GLN A 396 30.15 13.74 -15.74
C GLN A 396 29.72 12.29 -15.50
N LEU A 397 28.41 11.98 -15.61
CA LEU A 397 27.86 10.63 -15.43
C LEU A 397 28.58 9.54 -16.22
N ASP A 398 28.87 9.78 -17.49
CA ASP A 398 29.52 8.79 -18.37
C ASP A 398 30.97 8.53 -17.96
N ARG A 399 31.66 9.58 -17.50
CA ARG A 399 33.00 9.45 -16.94
C ARG A 399 32.97 8.65 -15.64
N LEU A 400 32.02 8.94 -14.75
CA LEU A 400 31.85 8.20 -13.50
C LEU A 400 31.57 6.71 -13.77
N PHE A 401 30.66 6.40 -14.70
CA PHE A 401 30.39 5.01 -15.08
C PHE A 401 31.64 4.33 -15.66
N ALA A 402 32.39 5.01 -16.52
CA ALA A 402 33.62 4.46 -17.11
C ALA A 402 34.68 4.14 -16.04
N GLU A 403 34.91 5.03 -15.07
CA GLU A 403 35.84 4.80 -13.97
C GLU A 403 35.35 3.68 -13.04
N ALA A 404 34.05 3.60 -12.76
CA ALA A 404 33.46 2.53 -11.96
C ALA A 404 33.63 1.17 -12.66
N ARG A 405 33.37 1.10 -13.97
CA ARG A 405 33.59 -0.08 -14.80
C ARG A 405 35.05 -0.50 -14.82
N ALA A 406 35.98 0.44 -15.00
CA ALA A 406 37.41 0.16 -15.01
C ALA A 406 37.88 -0.41 -13.66
N ASP A 407 37.39 0.16 -12.55
CA ASP A 407 37.71 -0.32 -11.21
C ASP A 407 37.13 -1.72 -10.93
N ALA A 408 35.89 -1.96 -11.34
CA ALA A 408 35.25 -3.27 -11.23
C ALA A 408 36.01 -4.34 -12.02
N LEU A 409 36.39 -4.06 -13.27
CA LEU A 409 37.18 -4.98 -14.11
C LEU A 409 38.57 -5.26 -13.54
N ARG A 410 39.21 -4.24 -12.98
CA ARG A 410 40.52 -4.38 -12.31
C ARG A 410 40.44 -5.31 -11.10
N ARG A 411 39.31 -5.32 -10.39
CA ARG A 411 39.08 -6.16 -9.20
C ARG A 411 38.62 -7.58 -9.58
N ASN A 412 37.67 -7.71 -10.50
CA ASN A 412 37.18 -8.99 -10.98
C ASN A 412 36.68 -8.89 -12.45
N PRO A 413 37.50 -9.25 -13.45
CA PRO A 413 37.14 -9.11 -14.85
C PRO A 413 36.10 -10.13 -15.33
N GLU A 414 35.89 -11.23 -14.60
CA GLU A 414 34.98 -12.31 -14.99
C GLU A 414 33.55 -12.11 -14.45
N GLN A 415 33.33 -11.07 -13.62
CA GLN A 415 32.05 -10.81 -13.00
C GLN A 415 30.96 -10.46 -14.04
N PRO A 416 29.94 -11.32 -14.26
CA PRO A 416 28.98 -11.14 -15.37
C PRO A 416 28.14 -9.87 -15.26
N TRP A 417 27.91 -9.36 -14.05
CA TRP A 417 27.20 -8.10 -13.82
C TRP A 417 27.88 -6.89 -14.46
N ILE A 418 29.21 -6.88 -14.57
CA ILE A 418 29.93 -5.81 -15.25
C ILE A 418 29.54 -5.79 -16.74
N LYS A 419 29.53 -6.96 -17.38
CA LYS A 419 29.14 -7.10 -18.80
C LYS A 419 27.67 -6.72 -18.99
N ARG A 420 26.78 -7.20 -18.12
CA ARG A 420 25.35 -6.83 -18.18
C ARG A 420 25.21 -5.31 -18.12
N LEU A 421 25.67 -4.67 -17.04
CA LEU A 421 25.43 -3.25 -16.82
C LEU A 421 26.06 -2.39 -17.92
N ALA A 422 27.25 -2.77 -18.40
CA ALA A 422 27.90 -2.12 -19.54
C ALA A 422 27.10 -2.25 -20.84
N ALA A 423 26.54 -3.43 -21.16
CA ALA A 423 25.79 -3.62 -22.40
C ALA A 423 24.57 -2.70 -22.48
N VAL A 424 23.79 -2.60 -21.39
CA VAL A 424 22.62 -1.71 -21.33
C VAL A 424 23.05 -0.23 -21.41
N HIS A 425 24.03 0.15 -20.61
CA HIS A 425 24.55 1.52 -20.59
C HIS A 425 25.06 1.98 -21.96
N ASP A 426 25.86 1.13 -22.62
CA ASP A 426 26.50 1.43 -23.89
C ASP A 426 25.45 1.46 -25.03
N ALA A 427 24.40 0.62 -24.97
CA ALA A 427 23.30 0.64 -25.93
C ALA A 427 22.42 1.88 -25.79
N ASP A 428 22.09 2.31 -24.56
CA ASP A 428 21.29 3.53 -24.32
C ASP A 428 22.00 4.82 -24.79
N ARG A 429 23.30 4.74 -25.09
CA ARG A 429 24.15 5.82 -25.61
C ARG A 429 24.54 5.63 -27.07
N ASP A 430 23.91 4.69 -27.76
CA ASP A 430 24.20 4.34 -29.16
C ASP A 430 25.68 3.98 -29.42
N LEU A 431 26.40 3.48 -28.41
CA LEU A 431 27.81 3.08 -28.53
C LEU A 431 27.97 1.67 -29.13
N ILE A 432 26.93 0.84 -29.00
CA ILE A 432 26.82 -0.49 -29.59
C ILE A 432 25.49 -0.65 -30.31
N ASP A 433 25.45 -1.49 -31.35
CA ASP A 433 24.20 -1.83 -32.03
C ASP A 433 23.38 -2.88 -31.27
N ALA A 434 22.09 -3.00 -31.62
CA ALA A 434 21.18 -3.96 -30.97
C ALA A 434 21.62 -5.43 -31.14
N ALA A 435 22.37 -5.77 -32.19
CA ALA A 435 22.86 -7.13 -32.39
C ALA A 435 23.96 -7.48 -31.37
N THR A 436 24.87 -6.53 -31.13
CA THR A 436 25.94 -6.59 -30.14
C THR A 436 25.38 -6.57 -28.73
N GLU A 437 24.37 -5.73 -28.46
CA GLU A 437 23.66 -5.69 -27.17
C GLU A 437 23.06 -7.06 -26.82
N VAL A 438 22.31 -7.67 -27.73
CA VAL A 438 21.73 -9.01 -27.54
C VAL A 438 22.81 -10.05 -27.23
N GLU A 439 23.92 -10.06 -27.98
CA GLU A 439 25.01 -11.02 -27.76
C GLU A 439 25.65 -10.84 -26.38
N LEU A 440 25.95 -9.61 -25.97
CA LEU A 440 26.57 -9.31 -24.68
C LEU A 440 25.63 -9.65 -23.52
N LEU A 441 24.34 -9.34 -23.63
CA LEU A 441 23.33 -9.67 -22.63
C LEU A 441 23.15 -11.18 -22.49
N GLN A 442 23.04 -11.92 -23.60
CA GLN A 442 22.94 -13.39 -23.56
C GLN A 442 24.16 -14.01 -22.88
N GLN A 443 25.38 -13.59 -23.25
CA GLN A 443 26.60 -14.07 -22.61
C GLN A 443 26.64 -13.74 -21.10
N ALA A 444 26.21 -12.54 -20.69
CA ALA A 444 26.18 -12.14 -19.28
C ALA A 444 25.15 -12.96 -18.49
N ILE A 445 23.95 -13.16 -19.06
CA ILE A 445 22.86 -13.92 -18.44
C ILE A 445 23.28 -15.38 -18.26
N GLU A 446 23.85 -16.01 -19.28
CA GLU A 446 24.31 -17.40 -19.21
C GLU A 446 25.46 -17.57 -18.21
N ALA A 447 26.47 -16.69 -18.25
CA ALA A 447 27.63 -16.77 -17.36
C ALA A 447 27.25 -16.50 -15.88
N GLY A 448 26.33 -15.55 -15.64
CA GLY A 448 25.92 -15.15 -14.30
C GLY A 448 24.70 -15.88 -13.75
N ARG A 449 23.99 -16.65 -14.59
CA ARG A 449 22.63 -17.16 -14.29
C ARG A 449 21.70 -16.02 -13.84
N LEU A 450 21.72 -14.92 -14.59
CA LEU A 450 20.99 -13.68 -14.28
C LEU A 450 19.51 -13.81 -14.64
N HIS A 451 18.80 -14.66 -13.90
CA HIS A 451 17.38 -14.97 -14.08
C HIS A 451 16.47 -13.91 -13.40
N ASP A 452 16.91 -12.65 -13.39
CA ASP A 452 16.14 -11.52 -12.85
C ASP A 452 15.30 -10.85 -13.95
N ASN A 453 14.22 -10.18 -13.54
CA ASN A 453 13.27 -9.58 -14.46
C ASN A 453 13.87 -8.49 -15.34
N ARG A 454 14.84 -7.73 -14.83
CA ARG A 454 15.42 -6.60 -15.55
C ARG A 454 16.50 -7.02 -16.53
N SER A 455 17.23 -8.11 -16.26
CA SER A 455 18.10 -8.72 -17.26
C SER A 455 17.27 -9.35 -18.38
N ALA A 456 16.19 -10.04 -18.04
CA ALA A 456 15.23 -10.58 -19.01
C ALA A 456 14.57 -9.48 -19.85
N TYR A 457 14.14 -8.38 -19.22
CA TYR A 457 13.52 -7.24 -19.90
C TYR A 457 14.50 -6.51 -20.80
N ALA A 458 15.74 -6.25 -20.35
CA ALA A 458 16.77 -5.64 -21.19
C ALA A 458 17.05 -6.49 -22.45
N LEU A 459 17.13 -7.82 -22.30
CA LEU A 459 17.28 -8.71 -23.46
C LEU A 459 16.08 -8.65 -24.40
N PHE A 460 14.85 -8.61 -23.88
CA PHE A 460 13.65 -8.46 -24.68
C PHE A 460 13.64 -7.14 -25.47
N VAL A 461 13.96 -6.01 -24.82
CA VAL A 461 14.08 -4.69 -25.48
C VAL A 461 15.10 -4.74 -26.63
N ALA A 462 16.28 -5.30 -26.39
CA ALA A 462 17.33 -5.44 -27.40
C ALA A 462 16.87 -6.34 -28.57
N GLN A 463 16.13 -7.41 -28.29
CA GLN A 463 15.54 -8.28 -29.32
C GLN A 463 14.47 -7.57 -30.14
N VAL A 464 13.60 -6.75 -29.53
CA VAL A 464 12.61 -5.93 -30.24
C VAL A 464 13.31 -4.97 -31.19
N ARG A 465 14.36 -4.27 -30.73
CA ARG A 465 15.17 -3.37 -31.58
C ARG A 465 15.83 -4.10 -32.76
N LYS A 466 16.29 -5.34 -32.54
CA LYS A 466 17.00 -6.15 -33.55
C LYS A 466 16.09 -6.84 -34.56
N LEU A 467 14.98 -7.42 -34.09
CA LEU A 467 14.15 -8.37 -34.85
C LEU A 467 12.72 -7.88 -35.11
N GLY A 468 12.26 -6.87 -34.39
CA GLY A 468 10.86 -6.46 -34.33
C GLY A 468 10.06 -7.23 -33.27
N ILE A 469 8.90 -6.68 -32.91
CA ILE A 469 8.10 -7.12 -31.75
C ILE A 469 7.60 -8.57 -31.87
N ILE A 470 7.13 -9.01 -33.04
CA ILE A 470 6.58 -10.36 -33.23
C ILE A 470 7.66 -11.43 -33.01
N GLU A 471 8.81 -11.29 -33.66
CA GLU A 471 9.90 -12.28 -33.55
C GLU A 471 10.56 -12.25 -32.17
N ALA A 472 10.63 -11.08 -31.52
CA ALA A 472 11.05 -10.99 -30.12
C ALA A 472 10.09 -11.74 -29.19
N LEU A 473 8.77 -11.55 -29.32
CA LEU A 473 7.77 -12.23 -28.49
C LEU A 473 7.76 -13.75 -28.69
N LYS A 474 8.04 -14.25 -29.91
CA LYS A 474 8.22 -15.70 -30.16
C LYS A 474 9.41 -16.30 -29.41
N GLN A 475 10.44 -15.51 -29.13
CA GLN A 475 11.65 -15.92 -28.40
C GLN A 475 11.60 -15.60 -26.91
N CYS A 476 10.56 -14.88 -26.46
CA CYS A 476 10.40 -14.34 -25.12
C CYS A 476 9.95 -15.41 -24.12
N ARG A 477 10.85 -16.30 -23.73
CA ARG A 477 10.64 -17.33 -22.69
C ARG A 477 11.85 -17.42 -21.74
N PRO A 478 12.15 -16.37 -20.98
CA PRO A 478 13.27 -16.40 -20.04
C PRO A 478 12.97 -17.32 -18.86
N GLN A 479 14.03 -17.89 -18.28
CA GLN A 479 13.94 -18.47 -16.95
C GLN A 479 13.96 -17.35 -15.91
N LEU A 480 12.98 -17.33 -15.02
CA LEU A 480 12.85 -16.34 -13.95
C LEU A 480 13.14 -17.01 -12.60
N ALA A 481 13.85 -16.32 -11.70
CA ALA A 481 14.32 -16.91 -10.44
C ALA A 481 13.29 -16.93 -9.31
N SER A 482 12.26 -16.09 -9.39
CA SER A 482 11.33 -15.82 -8.29
C SER A 482 9.95 -15.39 -8.77
N GLY A 483 8.97 -15.47 -7.87
CA GLY A 483 7.63 -14.93 -8.05
C GLY A 483 7.62 -13.43 -8.36
N ASN A 484 8.41 -12.66 -7.63
CA ASN A 484 8.54 -11.21 -7.85
C ASN A 484 9.11 -10.88 -9.23
N HIS A 485 10.20 -11.55 -9.62
CA HIS A 485 10.79 -11.31 -10.94
C HIS A 485 9.82 -11.70 -12.04
N ALA A 486 9.14 -12.84 -11.90
CA ALA A 486 8.11 -13.26 -12.85
C ALA A 486 6.97 -12.24 -13.00
N TYR A 487 6.41 -11.79 -11.87
CA TYR A 487 5.35 -10.80 -11.85
C TYR A 487 5.78 -9.49 -12.51
N ASN A 488 6.92 -8.93 -12.08
CA ASN A 488 7.42 -7.67 -12.59
C ASN A 488 7.82 -7.76 -14.07
N TYR A 489 8.39 -8.88 -14.52
CA TYR A 489 8.70 -9.08 -15.93
C TYR A 489 7.44 -9.05 -16.81
N ALA A 490 6.40 -9.77 -16.41
CA ALA A 490 5.12 -9.82 -17.12
C ALA A 490 4.42 -8.46 -17.21
N LEU A 491 4.55 -7.61 -16.17
CA LEU A 491 4.05 -6.24 -16.21
C LEU A 491 4.90 -5.35 -17.12
N THR A 492 6.23 -5.30 -16.90
CA THR A 492 7.11 -4.39 -17.65
C THR A 492 7.18 -4.69 -19.15
N MET A 493 7.03 -5.95 -19.57
CA MET A 493 7.01 -6.28 -21.00
C MET A 493 5.82 -5.66 -21.74
N GLU A 494 4.69 -5.46 -21.06
CA GLU A 494 3.47 -4.88 -21.64
C GLU A 494 3.71 -3.43 -22.05
N GLU A 495 4.42 -2.66 -21.22
CA GLU A 495 4.74 -1.24 -21.43
C GLU A 495 5.51 -0.99 -22.74
N LEU A 496 6.31 -1.96 -23.19
CA LEU A 496 6.98 -1.90 -24.49
C LEU A 496 6.15 -2.57 -25.59
N ALA A 497 5.55 -3.73 -25.31
CA ALA A 497 4.95 -4.56 -26.34
C ALA A 497 3.67 -3.95 -26.93
N GLU A 498 2.79 -3.35 -26.14
CA GLU A 498 1.55 -2.76 -26.65
C GLU A 498 1.81 -1.57 -27.58
N PRO A 499 2.65 -0.57 -27.22
CA PRO A 499 2.96 0.52 -28.13
C PRO A 499 3.65 0.08 -29.43
N GLU A 500 4.47 -0.97 -29.39
CA GLU A 500 5.08 -1.53 -30.61
C GLU A 500 4.08 -2.32 -31.46
N ALA A 501 3.15 -3.06 -30.82
CA ALA A 501 2.09 -3.78 -31.51
C ALA A 501 1.12 -2.83 -32.21
N ASP A 502 0.78 -1.70 -31.58
CA ASP A 502 -0.15 -0.70 -32.14
C ASP A 502 0.38 0.01 -33.40
N LYS A 503 1.69 -0.08 -33.67
CA LYS A 503 2.30 0.39 -34.92
C LYS A 503 2.08 -0.56 -36.10
N LEU A 504 1.63 -1.79 -35.84
CA LEU A 504 1.46 -2.83 -36.85
C LEU A 504 0.07 -2.78 -37.51
N PRO A 505 -0.08 -3.32 -38.74
CA PRO A 505 -1.39 -3.59 -39.33
C PRO A 505 -2.23 -4.56 -38.47
N SER A 506 -3.56 -4.49 -38.58
CA SER A 506 -4.49 -5.21 -37.68
C SER A 506 -4.15 -6.69 -37.45
N GLU A 507 -3.92 -7.48 -38.51
CA GLU A 507 -3.63 -8.92 -38.36
C GLU A 507 -2.33 -9.19 -37.59
N ALA A 508 -1.28 -8.43 -37.88
CA ALA A 508 0.01 -8.54 -37.20
C ALA A 508 -0.04 -7.97 -35.76
N ARG A 509 -0.88 -6.96 -35.52
CA ARG A 509 -1.16 -6.44 -34.20
C ARG A 509 -1.88 -7.48 -33.34
N ASP A 510 -2.90 -8.14 -33.87
CA ASP A 510 -3.65 -9.19 -33.15
C ASP A 510 -2.74 -10.39 -32.82
N GLU A 511 -1.82 -10.78 -33.73
CA GLU A 511 -0.76 -11.77 -33.46
C GLU A 511 0.15 -11.31 -32.31
N ALA A 512 0.61 -10.05 -32.33
CA ALA A 512 1.50 -9.51 -31.29
C ALA A 512 0.82 -9.50 -29.91
N TYR A 513 -0.44 -9.05 -29.80
CA TYR A 513 -1.19 -9.12 -28.54
C TYR A 513 -1.35 -10.57 -28.06
N SER A 514 -1.68 -11.50 -28.95
CA SER A 514 -1.82 -12.92 -28.59
C SER A 514 -0.50 -13.49 -28.02
N LEU A 515 0.62 -13.22 -28.69
CA LEU A 515 1.95 -13.65 -28.24
C LEU A 515 2.38 -13.00 -26.91
N LEU A 516 2.03 -11.72 -26.70
CA LEU A 516 2.24 -11.02 -25.44
C LEU A 516 1.48 -11.71 -24.29
N ARG A 517 0.20 -12.03 -24.49
CA ARG A 517 -0.61 -12.72 -23.46
C ARG A 517 -0.06 -14.11 -23.16
N ASP A 518 0.48 -14.82 -24.14
CA ASP A 518 1.14 -16.11 -23.90
C ASP A 518 2.48 -15.96 -23.15
N ALA A 519 3.27 -14.92 -23.43
CA ALA A 519 4.50 -14.64 -22.69
C ALA A 519 4.22 -14.26 -21.22
N GLN A 520 3.20 -13.43 -20.98
CA GLN A 520 2.75 -13.09 -19.64
C GLN A 520 2.26 -14.31 -18.86
N LYS A 521 1.48 -15.17 -19.52
CA LYS A 521 1.01 -16.43 -18.93
C LYS A 521 2.17 -17.31 -18.45
N ASP A 522 3.16 -17.52 -19.31
CA ASP A 522 4.36 -18.33 -18.99
C ASP A 522 5.11 -17.75 -17.79
N ALA A 523 5.35 -16.43 -17.79
CA ALA A 523 6.00 -15.76 -16.67
C ALA A 523 5.19 -15.92 -15.36
N TYR A 524 3.88 -15.65 -15.38
CA TYR A 524 3.04 -15.82 -14.20
C TYR A 524 3.00 -17.27 -13.69
N GLU A 525 2.93 -18.27 -14.56
CA GLU A 525 2.98 -19.69 -14.17
C GLU A 525 4.32 -20.07 -13.52
N GLN A 526 5.45 -19.57 -14.04
CA GLN A 526 6.75 -19.70 -13.38
C GLN A 526 6.71 -19.09 -11.98
N GLY A 527 6.25 -17.85 -11.87
CA GLY A 527 6.20 -17.13 -10.59
C GLY A 527 5.29 -17.81 -9.55
N GLN A 528 4.12 -18.30 -9.97
CA GLN A 528 3.23 -19.09 -9.12
C GLN A 528 3.95 -20.31 -8.57
N ALA A 529 4.64 -21.08 -9.42
CA ALA A 529 5.35 -22.28 -9.02
C ALA A 529 6.49 -22.00 -8.02
N HIS A 530 7.22 -20.90 -8.20
CA HIS A 530 8.26 -20.46 -7.27
C HIS A 530 7.69 -20.16 -5.87
N MET A 531 6.62 -19.36 -5.81
CA MET A 531 5.99 -18.99 -4.54
C MET A 531 5.34 -20.18 -3.86
N GLU A 532 4.62 -21.04 -4.59
CA GLU A 532 4.00 -22.25 -4.03
C GLU A 532 5.04 -23.25 -3.50
N ARG A 533 6.20 -23.36 -4.18
CA ARG A 533 7.34 -24.13 -3.67
C ARG A 533 7.85 -23.55 -2.36
N TYR A 534 8.03 -22.23 -2.28
CA TYR A 534 8.43 -21.59 -1.04
C TYR A 534 7.39 -21.84 0.07
N PHE A 535 6.11 -21.63 -0.20
CA PHE A 535 5.08 -21.82 0.83
C PHE A 535 5.04 -23.28 1.33
N THR A 536 5.25 -24.23 0.44
CA THR A 536 5.34 -25.66 0.76
C THR A 536 6.57 -25.97 1.62
N THR A 537 7.75 -25.55 1.17
CA THR A 537 9.02 -26.05 1.72
C THR A 537 9.70 -25.13 2.73
N GLY A 538 9.34 -23.84 2.74
CA GLY A 538 10.06 -22.79 3.46
C GLY A 538 11.38 -22.37 2.80
N SER A 539 11.68 -22.87 1.60
CA SER A 539 12.94 -22.60 0.89
C SER A 539 12.65 -22.12 -0.54
N GLY A 540 13.26 -21.01 -0.93
CA GLY A 540 13.01 -20.35 -2.21
C GLY A 540 13.93 -19.14 -2.39
N HIS A 541 13.62 -18.31 -3.38
CA HIS A 541 14.27 -17.02 -3.55
C HIS A 541 13.82 -16.06 -2.43
N PRO A 542 14.65 -15.08 -2.01
CA PRO A 542 14.26 -14.03 -1.06
C PRO A 542 12.99 -13.25 -1.40
N PHE A 543 12.45 -13.35 -2.62
CA PHE A 543 11.26 -12.62 -3.05
C PHE A 543 10.03 -13.51 -3.29
N ASP A 544 10.06 -14.75 -2.78
CA ASP A 544 8.96 -15.71 -2.94
C ASP A 544 7.97 -15.70 -1.76
N ALA A 545 8.24 -14.94 -0.70
CA ALA A 545 7.55 -15.07 0.59
C ALA A 545 6.33 -14.17 0.79
N CYS A 546 6.15 -13.14 -0.04
CA CYS A 546 5.06 -12.18 0.10
C CYS A 546 3.71 -12.78 -0.32
N ALA A 547 2.78 -12.94 0.63
CA ALA A 547 1.44 -13.48 0.35
C ALA A 547 0.60 -12.53 -0.52
N HIS A 548 0.79 -11.22 -0.35
CA HIS A 548 0.10 -10.22 -1.18
C HIS A 548 0.52 -10.27 -2.64
N LEU A 549 1.84 -10.36 -2.91
CA LEU A 549 2.37 -10.53 -4.26
C LEU A 549 1.86 -11.82 -4.92
N TYR A 550 1.80 -12.92 -4.17
CA TYR A 550 1.23 -14.18 -4.66
C TYR A 550 -0.23 -13.99 -5.07
N SER A 551 -1.02 -13.25 -4.26
CA SER A 551 -2.40 -12.94 -4.60
C SER A 551 -2.53 -12.12 -5.88
N MET A 552 -1.74 -11.06 -6.04
CA MET A 552 -1.72 -10.25 -7.28
C MET A 552 -1.36 -11.09 -8.51
N LEU A 553 -0.36 -11.97 -8.36
CA LEU A 553 0.03 -12.89 -9.43
C LEU A 553 -1.11 -13.84 -9.79
N CYS A 554 -1.76 -14.46 -8.80
CA CYS A 554 -2.92 -15.32 -9.03
C CYS A 554 -4.07 -14.58 -9.73
N ASN A 555 -4.32 -13.31 -9.37
CA ASN A 555 -5.32 -12.49 -10.04
C ASN A 555 -4.99 -12.29 -11.53
N ASN A 556 -3.76 -11.90 -11.86
CA ASN A 556 -3.37 -11.61 -13.24
C ASN A 556 -3.33 -12.88 -14.09
N LEU A 557 -2.89 -14.01 -13.52
CA LEU A 557 -2.94 -15.30 -14.20
C LEU A 557 -4.39 -15.75 -14.44
N ALA A 558 -5.28 -15.57 -13.47
CA ALA A 558 -6.71 -15.87 -13.63
C ALA A 558 -7.39 -14.97 -14.67
N ILE A 559 -6.98 -13.70 -14.78
CA ILE A 559 -7.40 -12.80 -15.88
C ILE A 559 -6.94 -13.39 -17.22
N ASN A 560 -5.67 -13.79 -17.31
CA ASN A 560 -5.13 -14.35 -18.54
C ASN A 560 -5.90 -15.60 -19.00
N TYR A 561 -6.17 -16.52 -18.07
CA TYR A 561 -6.91 -17.77 -18.32
C TYR A 561 -8.34 -17.57 -18.83
N ARG A 562 -9.01 -16.49 -18.42
CA ARG A 562 -10.42 -16.25 -18.77
C ARG A 562 -10.60 -15.27 -19.93
N CYS A 563 -9.73 -14.28 -20.08
CA CYS A 563 -9.93 -13.16 -21.00
C CYS A 563 -9.16 -13.29 -22.32
N TYR A 564 -8.08 -14.08 -22.39
CA TYR A 564 -7.15 -14.04 -23.52
C TYR A 564 -7.00 -15.39 -24.23
N ASN A 565 -6.71 -15.29 -25.53
CA ASN A 565 -6.39 -16.40 -26.43
C ASN A 565 -7.44 -17.51 -26.43
N GLU A 566 -8.72 -17.14 -26.25
CA GLU A 566 -9.89 -18.03 -26.25
C GLU A 566 -9.74 -19.26 -25.33
N GLN A 567 -8.93 -19.15 -24.27
CA GLN A 567 -8.62 -20.27 -23.38
C GLN A 567 -9.84 -20.77 -22.60
N GLN A 568 -10.73 -19.84 -22.20
CA GLN A 568 -11.98 -20.13 -21.48
C GLN A 568 -11.79 -21.05 -20.25
N ARG A 569 -10.63 -20.94 -19.57
CA ARG A 569 -10.27 -21.76 -18.41
C ARG A 569 -10.90 -21.22 -17.12
N TYR A 570 -12.23 -21.08 -17.12
CA TYR A 570 -12.98 -20.43 -16.03
C TYR A 570 -12.86 -21.16 -14.69
N ALA A 571 -12.87 -22.49 -14.68
CA ALA A 571 -12.71 -23.27 -13.46
C ALA A 571 -11.32 -23.07 -12.82
N ASP A 572 -10.25 -23.10 -13.63
CA ASP A 572 -8.89 -22.84 -13.16
C ASP A 572 -8.73 -21.39 -12.67
N ALA A 573 -9.37 -20.43 -13.35
CA ALA A 573 -9.39 -19.03 -12.92
C ALA A 573 -10.10 -18.85 -11.56
N ILE A 574 -11.20 -19.57 -11.31
CA ILE A 574 -11.88 -19.57 -10.00
C ILE A 574 -10.94 -20.11 -8.92
N GLU A 575 -10.25 -21.22 -9.18
CA GLU A 575 -9.30 -21.80 -8.24
C GLU A 575 -8.15 -20.82 -7.91
N LEU A 576 -7.58 -20.18 -8.93
CA LEU A 576 -6.55 -19.15 -8.74
C LEU A 576 -7.07 -17.98 -7.91
N HIS A 577 -8.30 -17.51 -8.17
CA HIS A 577 -8.88 -16.44 -7.37
C HIS A 577 -9.08 -16.86 -5.91
N GLN A 578 -9.52 -18.09 -5.65
CA GLN A 578 -9.66 -18.63 -4.28
C GLN A 578 -8.32 -18.74 -3.55
N ARG A 579 -7.25 -19.17 -4.25
CA ARG A 579 -5.88 -19.18 -3.70
C ARG A 579 -5.42 -17.77 -3.34
N GLY A 580 -5.70 -16.79 -4.19
CA GLY A 580 -5.42 -15.37 -3.92
C GLY A 580 -6.19 -14.85 -2.70
N ILE A 581 -7.51 -15.07 -2.63
CA ILE A 581 -8.33 -14.68 -1.48
C ILE A 581 -7.77 -15.26 -0.17
N ALA A 582 -7.37 -16.54 -0.18
CA ALA A 582 -6.79 -17.18 0.99
C ALA A 582 -5.43 -16.56 1.40
N ALA A 583 -4.65 -16.04 0.45
CA ALA A 583 -3.36 -15.39 0.71
C ALA A 583 -3.52 -13.93 1.15
N SER A 584 -4.24 -13.12 0.37
CA SER A 584 -4.53 -11.70 0.62
C SER A 584 -5.73 -11.24 -0.22
N SER A 585 -6.92 -11.14 0.37
CA SER A 585 -8.15 -10.76 -0.34
C SER A 585 -8.18 -9.30 -0.81
N PHE A 586 -8.67 -9.08 -2.04
CA PHE A 586 -9.09 -7.78 -2.57
C PHE A 586 -10.26 -7.96 -3.56
N ALA A 587 -11.00 -6.89 -3.86
CA ALA A 587 -12.29 -6.94 -4.55
C ALA A 587 -12.21 -7.60 -5.94
N GLU A 588 -11.12 -7.40 -6.66
CA GLU A 588 -10.90 -7.95 -8.00
C GLU A 588 -10.90 -9.48 -8.03
N HIS A 589 -10.51 -10.15 -6.93
CA HIS A 589 -10.64 -11.60 -6.83
C HIS A 589 -12.11 -12.04 -6.80
N PHE A 590 -12.93 -11.43 -5.95
CA PHE A 590 -14.35 -11.77 -5.84
C PHE A 590 -15.10 -11.42 -7.12
N ASN A 591 -14.79 -10.28 -7.73
CA ASN A 591 -15.30 -9.92 -9.05
C ASN A 591 -14.88 -10.92 -10.13
N GLY A 592 -13.62 -11.39 -10.09
CA GLY A 592 -13.11 -12.41 -10.99
C GLY A 592 -13.82 -13.76 -10.85
N VAL A 593 -14.09 -14.21 -9.61
CA VAL A 593 -14.90 -15.41 -9.34
C VAL A 593 -16.30 -15.25 -9.92
N LEU A 594 -16.98 -14.14 -9.62
CA LEU A 594 -18.31 -13.85 -10.15
C LEU A 594 -18.33 -13.84 -11.68
N SER A 595 -17.39 -13.14 -12.32
CA SER A 595 -17.26 -13.07 -13.78
C SER A 595 -17.10 -14.45 -14.41
N ALA A 596 -16.25 -15.31 -13.82
CA ALA A 596 -16.06 -16.67 -14.30
C ALA A 596 -17.32 -17.54 -14.14
N ARG A 597 -18.04 -17.41 -13.02
CA ARG A 597 -19.31 -18.12 -12.79
C ARG A 597 -20.41 -17.68 -13.75
N ILE A 598 -20.47 -16.37 -14.06
CA ILE A 598 -21.37 -15.81 -15.08
C ILE A 598 -21.05 -16.43 -16.44
N ALA A 599 -19.78 -16.48 -16.85
CA ALA A 599 -19.38 -17.06 -18.12
C ALA A 599 -19.63 -18.58 -18.23
N MET A 600 -19.78 -19.27 -17.09
CA MET A 600 -20.11 -20.69 -17.00
C MET A 600 -21.63 -20.97 -16.89
N ASP A 601 -22.48 -19.94 -16.84
CA ASP A 601 -23.92 -20.06 -16.53
C ASP A 601 -24.20 -20.82 -15.21
N ASP A 602 -23.31 -20.71 -14.22
CA ASP A 602 -23.44 -21.39 -12.94
C ASP A 602 -24.34 -20.58 -11.98
N TYR A 603 -25.65 -20.65 -12.18
CA TYR A 603 -26.61 -19.82 -11.44
C TYR A 603 -26.49 -19.89 -9.90
N PRO A 604 -26.35 -21.07 -9.26
CA PRO A 604 -26.09 -21.13 -7.82
C PRO A 604 -24.79 -20.41 -7.42
N GLY A 605 -23.71 -20.63 -8.17
CA GLY A 605 -22.41 -20.01 -7.90
C GLY A 605 -22.38 -18.50 -8.14
N ILE A 606 -23.18 -17.98 -9.10
CA ILE A 606 -23.34 -16.54 -9.34
C ILE A 606 -23.94 -15.86 -8.09
N ALA A 607 -25.02 -16.43 -7.53
CA ALA A 607 -25.66 -15.86 -6.34
C ALA A 607 -24.70 -15.84 -5.15
N GLU A 608 -23.97 -16.93 -4.90
CA GLU A 608 -23.00 -17.01 -3.80
C GLU A 608 -21.82 -16.02 -3.99
N ALA A 609 -21.22 -15.98 -5.18
CA ALA A 609 -20.09 -15.10 -5.47
C ALA A 609 -20.49 -13.61 -5.39
N ALA A 610 -21.70 -13.27 -5.82
CA ALA A 610 -22.21 -11.92 -5.71
C ALA A 610 -22.39 -11.50 -4.24
N GLU A 611 -22.95 -12.35 -3.37
CA GLU A 611 -23.05 -12.06 -1.93
C GLU A 611 -21.68 -11.82 -1.31
N GLN A 612 -20.69 -12.67 -1.60
CA GLN A 612 -19.32 -12.51 -1.09
C GLN A 612 -18.71 -11.18 -1.52
N LEU A 613 -18.84 -10.83 -2.80
CA LEU A 613 -18.34 -9.57 -3.35
C LEU A 613 -19.05 -8.35 -2.76
N TRP A 614 -20.37 -8.42 -2.56
CA TRP A 614 -21.15 -7.35 -1.94
C TRP A 614 -20.72 -7.10 -0.49
N HIS A 615 -20.64 -8.16 0.32
CA HIS A 615 -20.21 -8.06 1.72
C HIS A 615 -18.77 -7.54 1.85
N PHE A 616 -17.86 -8.06 1.04
CA PHE A 616 -16.49 -7.54 1.02
C PHE A 616 -16.45 -6.03 0.68
N SER A 617 -17.23 -5.61 -0.32
CA SER A 617 -17.26 -4.20 -0.73
C SER A 617 -17.93 -3.27 0.31
N MET A 618 -18.87 -3.79 1.09
CA MET A 618 -19.49 -3.06 2.21
C MET A 618 -18.50 -2.83 3.35
N ASP A 619 -17.67 -3.82 3.67
CA ASP A 619 -16.73 -3.75 4.79
C ASP A 619 -15.46 -2.96 4.45
N TYR A 620 -14.99 -3.03 3.20
CA TYR A 620 -13.70 -2.48 2.77
C TYR A 620 -13.81 -1.36 1.72
N GLY A 621 -15.02 -1.00 1.31
CA GLY A 621 -15.29 -0.02 0.27
C GLY A 621 -15.36 -0.62 -1.14
N TYR A 622 -16.01 0.12 -2.04
CA TYR A 622 -16.29 -0.35 -3.40
C TYR A 622 -15.06 -0.26 -4.34
N SER A 623 -14.10 0.66 -4.13
CA SER A 623 -12.93 0.82 -5.03
C SER A 623 -13.35 0.87 -6.52
N ARG A 624 -12.78 0.03 -7.40
CA ARG A 624 -13.16 -0.13 -8.81
C ARG A 624 -14.40 -1.02 -9.05
N HIS A 625 -15.04 -1.52 -7.99
CA HIS A 625 -16.23 -2.37 -8.06
C HIS A 625 -17.47 -1.58 -8.46
N ASN A 626 -18.23 -2.10 -9.42
CA ASN A 626 -19.46 -1.49 -9.91
C ASN A 626 -20.61 -2.51 -9.87
N PRO A 627 -21.58 -2.37 -8.93
CA PRO A 627 -22.80 -3.17 -8.87
C PRO A 627 -23.57 -3.28 -10.20
N GLU A 628 -23.54 -2.24 -11.04
CA GLU A 628 -24.23 -2.24 -12.33
C GLU A 628 -23.73 -3.37 -13.26
N SER A 629 -22.44 -3.72 -13.19
CA SER A 629 -21.84 -4.62 -14.17
C SER A 629 -22.30 -6.08 -14.08
N TYR A 630 -22.94 -6.49 -12.98
CA TYR A 630 -23.35 -7.88 -12.74
C TYR A 630 -24.76 -8.05 -12.19
N ILE A 631 -25.47 -6.98 -11.82
CA ILE A 631 -26.77 -7.06 -11.15
C ILE A 631 -27.80 -7.84 -11.97
N VAL A 632 -27.80 -7.68 -13.29
CA VAL A 632 -28.70 -8.41 -14.19
C VAL A 632 -28.38 -9.90 -14.22
N SER A 633 -27.10 -10.26 -14.19
CA SER A 633 -26.68 -11.67 -14.16
C SER A 633 -27.12 -12.33 -12.85
N VAL A 634 -27.03 -11.61 -11.73
CA VAL A 634 -27.53 -12.08 -10.42
C VAL A 634 -29.04 -12.24 -10.44
N ALA A 635 -29.78 -11.24 -10.94
CA ALA A 635 -31.23 -11.32 -11.02
C ALA A 635 -31.71 -12.44 -11.93
N TYR A 636 -31.04 -12.65 -13.07
CA TYR A 636 -31.33 -13.75 -13.96
C TYR A 636 -31.01 -15.12 -13.34
N ALA A 637 -29.91 -15.23 -12.58
CA ALA A 637 -29.58 -16.44 -11.84
C ALA A 637 -30.64 -16.75 -10.76
N LEU A 638 -31.06 -15.75 -9.99
CA LEU A 638 -32.11 -15.90 -8.97
C LEU A 638 -33.45 -16.28 -9.60
N TYR A 639 -33.83 -15.63 -10.69
CA TYR A 639 -35.01 -15.97 -11.48
C TYR A 639 -34.96 -17.42 -11.97
N SER A 640 -33.82 -17.87 -12.48
CA SER A 640 -33.63 -19.24 -12.98
C SER A 640 -33.63 -20.30 -11.86
N LEU A 641 -33.47 -19.89 -10.61
CA LEU A 641 -33.48 -20.75 -9.42
C LEU A 641 -34.82 -20.70 -8.65
N ASP A 642 -35.85 -20.03 -9.19
CA ASP A 642 -37.13 -19.77 -8.51
C ASP A 642 -36.96 -19.02 -7.17
N ARG A 643 -35.94 -18.14 -7.09
CA ARG A 643 -35.61 -17.29 -5.92
C ARG A 643 -35.93 -15.81 -6.17
N ASP A 644 -37.00 -15.54 -6.91
CA ASP A 644 -37.35 -14.19 -7.39
C ASP A 644 -37.51 -13.14 -6.29
N SER A 645 -37.93 -13.57 -5.09
CA SER A 645 -38.09 -12.68 -3.93
C SER A 645 -36.79 -12.01 -3.52
N GLU A 646 -35.65 -12.64 -3.78
CA GLU A 646 -34.33 -12.10 -3.45
C GLU A 646 -33.89 -11.02 -4.44
N ILE A 647 -34.46 -10.97 -5.65
CA ILE A 647 -34.19 -9.90 -6.63
C ILE A 647 -34.55 -8.54 -6.03
N LEU A 648 -35.58 -8.47 -5.17
CA LEU A 648 -35.97 -7.24 -4.48
C LEU A 648 -34.89 -6.75 -3.50
N ILE A 649 -34.19 -7.67 -2.81
CA ILE A 649 -33.09 -7.34 -1.90
C ILE A 649 -31.93 -6.74 -2.69
N TRP A 650 -31.60 -7.35 -3.82
CA TRP A 650 -30.55 -6.87 -4.73
C TRP A 650 -30.89 -5.53 -5.38
N LEU A 651 -32.15 -5.30 -5.73
CA LEU A 651 -32.63 -4.00 -6.20
C LEU A 651 -32.51 -2.92 -5.13
N GLU A 652 -32.90 -3.21 -3.88
CA GLU A 652 -32.75 -2.26 -2.77
C GLU A 652 -31.27 -1.90 -2.53
N ARG A 653 -30.40 -2.92 -2.49
CA ARG A 653 -28.94 -2.76 -2.38
C ARG A 653 -28.38 -1.83 -3.45
N LEU A 654 -28.74 -2.07 -4.70
CA LEU A 654 -28.32 -1.29 -5.85
C LEU A 654 -28.78 0.18 -5.77
N LEU A 655 -30.04 0.41 -5.39
CA LEU A 655 -30.59 1.77 -5.25
C LEU A 655 -29.94 2.53 -4.08
N ASN A 656 -29.67 1.84 -2.97
CA ASN A 656 -28.95 2.43 -1.83
C ASN A 656 -27.51 2.80 -2.20
N TRP A 657 -26.81 1.92 -2.92
CA TRP A 657 -25.48 2.21 -3.46
C TRP A 657 -25.51 3.41 -4.41
N GLN A 658 -26.44 3.44 -5.36
CA GLN A 658 -26.61 4.55 -6.30
C GLN A 658 -26.83 5.89 -5.57
N ALA A 659 -27.70 5.89 -4.55
CA ALA A 659 -27.95 7.06 -3.71
C ALA A 659 -26.70 7.51 -2.93
N ALA A 660 -25.92 6.55 -2.40
CA ALA A 660 -24.66 6.83 -1.71
C ALA A 660 -23.58 7.40 -2.65
N GLN A 661 -23.63 7.09 -3.95
CA GLN A 661 -22.77 7.68 -4.98
C GLN A 661 -23.33 9.00 -5.53
N GLU A 662 -24.46 9.50 -5.01
CA GLU A 662 -25.15 10.71 -5.49
C GLU A 662 -25.54 10.65 -6.98
N ILE A 663 -25.74 9.43 -7.52
CA ILE A 663 -26.16 9.23 -8.90
C ILE A 663 -27.69 9.33 -8.98
N SER A 664 -28.18 10.36 -9.66
CA SER A 664 -29.62 10.49 -9.95
C SER A 664 -30.06 9.53 -11.07
N ASP A 665 -31.35 9.20 -11.10
CA ASP A 665 -31.90 8.32 -12.14
C ASP A 665 -31.73 8.90 -13.56
N GLN A 666 -31.67 10.22 -13.70
CA GLN A 666 -31.43 10.92 -14.97
C GLN A 666 -29.98 10.81 -15.47
N GLN A 667 -29.05 10.42 -14.61
CA GLN A 667 -27.64 10.26 -14.95
C GLN A 667 -27.28 8.82 -15.36
N LEU A 668 -28.24 7.90 -15.34
CA LEU A 668 -28.01 6.52 -15.78
C LEU A 668 -27.72 6.49 -17.29
N ASP A 669 -26.66 5.76 -17.66
CA ASP A 669 -26.36 5.48 -19.05
C ASP A 669 -27.29 4.41 -19.65
N SER A 670 -27.15 4.17 -20.96
CA SER A 670 -27.92 3.17 -21.71
C SER A 670 -27.83 1.78 -21.11
N SER A 671 -26.65 1.39 -20.61
CA SER A 671 -26.42 0.05 -20.04
C SER A 671 -27.14 -0.10 -18.70
N ALA A 672 -26.96 0.85 -17.78
CA ALA A 672 -27.58 0.80 -16.47
C ALA A 672 -29.12 0.85 -16.58
N LEU A 673 -29.67 1.69 -17.47
CA LEU A 673 -31.12 1.75 -17.67
C LEU A 673 -31.69 0.48 -18.31
N PHE A 674 -30.97 -0.09 -19.28
CA PHE A 674 -31.30 -1.40 -19.85
C PHE A 674 -31.35 -2.49 -18.77
N ASP A 675 -30.41 -2.46 -17.84
CA ASP A 675 -30.34 -3.41 -16.73
C ASP A 675 -31.49 -3.25 -15.73
N ARG A 676 -31.95 -2.02 -15.47
CA ARG A 676 -33.18 -1.76 -14.68
C ARG A 676 -34.43 -2.35 -15.32
N ILE A 677 -34.57 -2.26 -16.63
CA ILE A 677 -35.74 -2.83 -17.33
C ILE A 677 -35.68 -4.36 -17.29
N LYS A 678 -34.49 -4.97 -17.40
CA LYS A 678 -34.34 -6.41 -17.24
C LYS A 678 -34.74 -6.88 -15.84
N LEU A 679 -34.36 -6.15 -14.79
CA LEU A 679 -34.82 -6.43 -13.43
C LEU A 679 -36.36 -6.41 -13.34
N ALA A 680 -37.00 -5.39 -13.91
CA ALA A 680 -38.46 -5.31 -13.97
C ALA A 680 -39.07 -6.51 -14.71
N ARG A 681 -38.46 -6.93 -15.83
CA ARG A 681 -38.88 -8.11 -16.59
C ARG A 681 -38.79 -9.39 -15.77
N TYR A 682 -37.71 -9.60 -15.00
CA TYR A 682 -37.56 -10.81 -14.18
C TYR A 682 -38.52 -10.84 -12.99
N LEU A 683 -38.88 -9.67 -12.44
CA LEU A 683 -39.90 -9.56 -11.40
C LEU A 683 -41.33 -9.73 -11.92
N ALA A 684 -41.59 -9.47 -13.21
CA ALA A 684 -42.93 -9.42 -13.80
C ALA A 684 -43.82 -10.67 -13.54
N PRO A 685 -43.30 -11.92 -13.56
CA PRO A 685 -44.14 -13.10 -13.36
C PRO A 685 -44.58 -13.33 -11.90
N THR A 686 -43.73 -13.01 -10.92
CA THR A 686 -43.92 -13.37 -9.50
C THR A 686 -44.18 -12.16 -8.60
N HIS A 687 -43.68 -10.98 -8.97
CA HIS A 687 -43.79 -9.72 -8.24
C HIS A 687 -44.26 -8.56 -9.15
N PRO A 688 -45.45 -8.67 -9.76
CA PRO A 688 -45.93 -7.73 -10.78
C PRO A 688 -46.03 -6.28 -10.31
N ASP A 689 -46.44 -6.04 -9.06
CA ASP A 689 -46.58 -4.68 -8.51
C ASP A 689 -45.22 -3.98 -8.36
N ASN A 690 -44.18 -4.72 -7.96
CA ASN A 690 -42.81 -4.20 -7.87
C ASN A 690 -42.22 -3.96 -9.26
N ALA A 691 -42.52 -4.85 -10.21
CA ALA A 691 -42.12 -4.70 -11.61
C ALA A 691 -42.74 -3.45 -12.25
N ASP A 692 -44.05 -3.23 -12.04
CA ASP A 692 -44.78 -2.04 -12.52
C ASP A 692 -44.29 -0.76 -11.84
N SER A 693 -43.95 -0.81 -10.55
CA SER A 693 -43.36 0.33 -9.84
C SER A 693 -41.97 0.70 -10.37
N LEU A 694 -41.13 -0.30 -10.66
CA LEU A 694 -39.80 -0.09 -11.22
C LEU A 694 -39.88 0.49 -12.65
N TRP A 695 -40.82 0.00 -13.46
CA TRP A 695 -41.10 0.57 -14.78
C TRP A 695 -41.51 2.04 -14.69
N GLN A 696 -42.47 2.38 -13.83
CA GLN A 696 -42.97 3.75 -13.67
C GLN A 696 -41.87 4.73 -13.25
N ARG A 697 -40.90 4.29 -12.46
CA ARG A 697 -39.73 5.11 -12.08
C ARG A 697 -38.86 5.49 -13.26
N TYR A 698 -38.68 4.59 -14.23
CA TYR A 698 -37.69 4.72 -15.30
C TYR A 698 -38.28 5.02 -16.69
N GLU A 699 -39.60 4.92 -16.87
CA GLU A 699 -40.26 5.13 -18.17
C GLU A 699 -39.89 6.46 -18.83
N SER A 700 -39.86 7.58 -18.09
CA SER A 700 -39.46 8.87 -18.65
C SER A 700 -38.01 8.86 -19.14
N CYS A 701 -37.09 8.25 -18.38
CA CYS A 701 -35.68 8.12 -18.76
C CYS A 701 -35.51 7.28 -20.03
N VAL A 702 -36.31 6.21 -20.19
CA VAL A 702 -36.30 5.35 -21.39
C VAL A 702 -36.72 6.14 -22.61
N LEU A 703 -37.80 6.90 -22.47
CA LEU A 703 -38.35 7.74 -23.54
C LEU A 703 -37.41 8.88 -23.93
N GLU A 704 -36.74 9.49 -22.95
CA GLU A 704 -35.76 10.56 -23.16
C GLU A 704 -34.49 10.05 -23.85
N MET A 705 -33.95 8.90 -23.42
CA MET A 705 -32.75 8.30 -24.02
C MET A 705 -32.99 7.84 -25.45
N ASN A 706 -34.18 7.27 -25.74
CA ASN A 706 -34.63 6.99 -27.10
C ASN A 706 -33.64 6.15 -27.95
N GLU A 707 -33.02 5.15 -27.33
CA GLU A 707 -32.07 4.23 -27.97
C GLU A 707 -32.69 2.85 -28.23
N VAL A 708 -32.21 2.18 -29.30
CA VAL A 708 -32.70 0.87 -29.75
C VAL A 708 -32.58 -0.19 -28.65
N SER A 709 -31.46 -0.24 -27.93
CA SER A 709 -31.18 -1.22 -26.87
C SER A 709 -32.24 -1.20 -25.77
N VAL A 710 -32.48 -0.03 -25.18
CA VAL A 710 -33.39 0.19 -24.05
C VAL A 710 -34.85 0.05 -24.48
N MET A 711 -35.22 0.58 -25.65
CA MET A 711 -36.58 0.43 -26.22
C MET A 711 -36.91 -1.04 -26.51
N SER A 712 -35.96 -1.78 -27.07
CA SER A 712 -36.15 -3.22 -27.36
C SER A 712 -36.31 -4.05 -26.09
N CYS A 713 -35.63 -3.70 -25.01
CA CYS A 713 -35.77 -4.38 -23.72
C CYS A 713 -37.14 -4.13 -23.08
N SER A 714 -37.70 -2.94 -23.28
CA SER A 714 -39.03 -2.56 -22.79
C SER A 714 -40.14 -3.42 -23.39
N VAL A 715 -39.98 -3.87 -24.65
CA VAL A 715 -40.89 -4.85 -25.29
C VAL A 715 -40.96 -6.14 -24.49
N ASP A 716 -39.82 -6.66 -24.04
CA ASP A 716 -39.78 -7.91 -23.27
C ASP A 716 -40.46 -7.77 -21.91
N TYR A 717 -40.33 -6.61 -21.27
CA TYR A 717 -41.02 -6.29 -20.02
C TYR A 717 -42.55 -6.33 -20.21
N PHE A 718 -43.09 -5.58 -21.18
CA PHE A 718 -44.53 -5.55 -21.43
C PHE A 718 -45.08 -6.92 -21.85
N LYS A 719 -44.31 -7.66 -22.65
CA LYS A 719 -44.64 -9.04 -23.00
C LYS A 719 -44.70 -9.94 -21.76
N ALA A 720 -43.71 -9.87 -20.86
CA ALA A 720 -43.71 -10.64 -19.61
C ALA A 720 -44.89 -10.29 -18.68
N ARG A 721 -45.34 -9.03 -18.69
CA ARG A 721 -46.55 -8.58 -17.99
C ARG A 721 -47.87 -8.96 -18.68
N GLY A 722 -47.84 -9.45 -19.92
CA GLY A 722 -49.04 -9.73 -20.71
C GLY A 722 -49.75 -8.47 -21.25
N ARG A 723 -49.04 -7.34 -21.34
CA ARG A 723 -49.54 -6.04 -21.80
C ARG A 723 -49.30 -5.88 -23.31
N THR A 724 -50.15 -6.53 -24.11
CA THR A 724 -49.95 -6.68 -25.56
C THR A 724 -49.98 -5.37 -26.34
N GLU A 725 -50.85 -4.42 -25.98
CA GLU A 725 -50.97 -3.14 -26.70
C GLU A 725 -49.70 -2.30 -26.51
N GLU A 726 -49.22 -2.18 -25.27
CA GLU A 726 -47.97 -1.47 -24.97
C GLU A 726 -46.74 -2.16 -25.57
N ALA A 727 -46.70 -3.49 -25.56
CA ALA A 727 -45.63 -4.24 -26.23
C ALA A 727 -45.58 -3.93 -27.73
N LEU A 728 -46.73 -3.83 -28.41
CA LEU A 728 -46.79 -3.47 -29.83
C LEU A 728 -46.40 -2.00 -30.09
N ASP A 729 -46.76 -1.08 -29.20
CA ASP A 729 -46.31 0.33 -29.29
C ASP A 729 -44.78 0.43 -29.19
N TYR A 730 -44.17 -0.23 -28.21
CA TYR A 730 -42.71 -0.25 -28.06
C TYR A 730 -42.00 -1.02 -29.18
N CYS A 731 -42.60 -2.05 -29.78
CA CYS A 731 -42.10 -2.66 -31.01
C CYS A 731 -42.04 -1.64 -32.15
N ALA A 732 -43.11 -0.86 -32.35
CA ALA A 732 -43.16 0.15 -33.40
C ALA A 732 -42.10 1.25 -33.20
N ARG A 733 -41.91 1.72 -31.95
CA ARG A 733 -40.87 2.68 -31.59
C ARG A 733 -39.47 2.13 -31.84
N THR A 734 -39.20 0.89 -31.42
CA THR A 734 -37.90 0.24 -31.63
C THR A 734 -37.57 0.12 -33.11
N LEU A 735 -38.51 -0.35 -33.94
CA LEU A 735 -38.32 -0.48 -35.39
C LEU A 735 -38.07 0.85 -36.10
N ALA A 736 -38.63 1.95 -35.59
CA ALA A 736 -38.42 3.29 -36.12
C ALA A 736 -37.00 3.82 -35.83
N LEU A 737 -36.34 3.31 -34.78
CA LEU A 737 -34.99 3.70 -34.39
C LEU A 737 -33.88 2.86 -35.06
N CYS A 738 -34.19 1.63 -35.47
CA CYS A 738 -33.20 0.69 -36.04
C CYS A 738 -32.57 1.21 -37.35
N ASP A 739 -31.25 1.41 -37.33
CA ASP A 739 -30.42 1.80 -38.46
C ASP A 739 -29.92 0.56 -39.26
N PRO A 740 -30.22 0.44 -40.56
CA PRO A 740 -29.79 -0.70 -41.37
C PRO A 740 -28.27 -0.78 -41.60
N SER A 741 -27.51 0.25 -41.24
CA SER A 741 -26.04 0.26 -41.30
C SER A 741 -25.37 -0.33 -40.05
N LYS A 742 -26.14 -0.61 -38.98
CA LYS A 742 -25.63 -1.18 -37.72
C LYS A 742 -26.08 -2.63 -37.57
N ASP A 743 -25.13 -3.54 -37.41
CA ASP A 743 -25.42 -4.97 -37.29
C ASP A 743 -26.34 -5.31 -36.11
N TYR A 744 -26.14 -4.66 -34.96
CA TYR A 744 -27.01 -4.82 -33.78
C TYR A 744 -28.47 -4.47 -34.10
N ASP A 745 -28.70 -3.35 -34.79
CA ASP A 745 -30.04 -2.87 -35.12
C ASP A 745 -30.73 -3.78 -36.15
N VAL A 746 -29.97 -4.38 -37.08
CA VAL A 746 -30.49 -5.37 -38.04
C VAL A 746 -30.94 -6.64 -37.32
N GLN A 747 -30.15 -7.14 -36.37
CA GLN A 747 -30.52 -8.29 -35.54
C GLN A 747 -31.74 -7.96 -34.67
N CYS A 748 -31.75 -6.78 -34.05
CA CYS A 748 -32.84 -6.30 -33.22
C CYS A 748 -34.14 -6.17 -34.03
N ARG A 749 -34.09 -5.54 -35.22
CA ARG A 749 -35.23 -5.43 -36.15
C ARG A 749 -35.85 -6.79 -36.45
N THR A 750 -35.02 -7.77 -36.84
CA THR A 750 -35.48 -9.13 -37.15
C THR A 750 -36.20 -9.78 -35.96
N ARG A 751 -35.63 -9.63 -34.75
CA ARG A 751 -36.21 -10.13 -33.52
C ARG A 751 -37.54 -9.45 -33.19
N ILE A 752 -37.61 -8.13 -33.29
CA ILE A 752 -38.81 -7.35 -32.98
C ILE A 752 -39.94 -7.65 -33.97
N GLU A 753 -39.65 -7.80 -35.27
CA GLU A 753 -40.63 -8.23 -36.28
C GLU A 753 -41.22 -9.62 -35.95
N SER A 754 -40.38 -10.55 -35.47
CA SER A 754 -40.85 -11.84 -34.97
C SER A 754 -41.77 -11.71 -33.76
N ILE A 755 -41.46 -10.82 -32.82
CA ILE A 755 -42.30 -10.57 -31.63
C ILE A 755 -43.63 -9.92 -32.04
N VAL A 756 -43.64 -8.98 -32.99
CA VAL A 756 -44.87 -8.40 -33.53
C VAL A 756 -45.75 -9.50 -34.14
N ALA A 757 -45.17 -10.41 -34.93
CA ALA A 757 -45.91 -11.52 -35.52
C ALA A 757 -46.49 -12.47 -34.45
N GLU A 758 -45.74 -12.73 -33.38
CA GLU A 758 -46.19 -13.55 -32.24
C GLU A 758 -47.36 -12.89 -31.49
N LEU A 759 -47.24 -11.59 -31.18
CA LEU A 759 -48.26 -10.84 -30.44
C LEU A 759 -49.54 -10.60 -31.26
N GLN A 760 -49.43 -10.56 -32.58
CA GLN A 760 -50.57 -10.41 -33.51
C GLN A 760 -51.14 -11.75 -33.98
N ALA A 761 -50.50 -12.87 -33.66
CA ALA A 761 -51.02 -14.18 -34.02
C ALA A 761 -52.39 -14.41 -33.35
N PRO A 762 -53.39 -14.93 -34.09
CA PRO A 762 -54.70 -15.23 -33.50
C PRO A 762 -54.54 -16.22 -32.35
N ALA A 763 -55.15 -15.92 -31.20
CA ALA A 763 -55.09 -16.77 -30.01
C ALA A 763 -55.33 -18.24 -30.39
N ALA A 764 -54.31 -19.09 -30.22
CA ALA A 764 -54.45 -20.51 -30.48
C ALA A 764 -55.64 -21.02 -29.64
N PRO A 765 -56.62 -21.73 -30.24
CA PRO A 765 -57.72 -22.27 -29.46
C PRO A 765 -57.12 -23.15 -28.37
N ALA A 766 -57.42 -22.83 -27.10
CA ALA A 766 -56.89 -23.54 -25.94
C ALA A 766 -56.95 -25.04 -26.20
N ALA A 767 -55.79 -25.68 -26.36
CA ALA A 767 -55.69 -27.12 -26.50
C ALA A 767 -56.15 -27.73 -25.18
N LYS A 768 -57.46 -27.96 -25.07
CA LYS A 768 -58.07 -28.83 -24.09
C LYS A 768 -57.43 -30.21 -24.24
N LYS A 769 -56.50 -30.51 -23.35
CA LYS A 769 -56.57 -31.66 -22.43
C LYS A 769 -55.42 -31.59 -21.44
N SER A 770 -55.77 -31.35 -20.18
CA SER A 770 -54.88 -31.62 -19.06
C SER A 770 -54.58 -33.13 -19.03
N TRP A 771 -53.32 -33.51 -18.79
CA TRP A 771 -52.83 -34.89 -18.87
C TRP A 771 -53.62 -35.90 -17.99
N TRP A 772 -54.28 -35.45 -16.92
CA TRP A 772 -55.15 -36.28 -16.07
C TRP A 772 -56.49 -36.69 -16.73
N GLN A 773 -56.88 -36.07 -17.85
CA GLN A 773 -58.08 -36.45 -18.60
C GLN A 773 -57.87 -37.60 -19.60
N LEU A 774 -56.67 -38.19 -19.65
CA LEU A 774 -56.34 -39.38 -20.46
C LEU A 774 -56.61 -40.71 -19.74
N TRP A 775 -57.01 -40.69 -18.45
CA TRP A 775 -57.26 -41.90 -17.63
C TRP A 775 -58.73 -42.09 -17.21
N LYS A 776 -59.66 -41.49 -17.96
CA LYS A 776 -61.10 -41.81 -17.93
C LYS A 776 -61.51 -42.31 -19.31
#